data_AF-L8FZQ8-F1
#
_entry.id   AF-L8FZQ8-F1
#
_cell.length_a   1.000
_cell.length_b   1.000
_cell.length_c   1.000
_cell.angle_alpha   90.00
_cell.angle_beta   90.00
_cell.angle_gamma   90.00
#
_symmetry.space_group_name_H-M   'P 1'
#
loop_
_entity.id
_entity.type
_entity.pdbx_description
1 polymer ?
#
loop_
_entity_poly.entity_id
_entity_poly.type
_entity_poly.pdbx_seq_one_letter_code
_entity_poly.pdbx_strand_id
1 'polypeptide(L)'
;MAAVPESGLVYPLLGRPHDSLSTQVTFPTYEGSNYDASTTNLTYSIQGRVKDEKARVILSFISPITPTSAFRQSMPASYIKIYVEGNFDLSIYVDINGQWISGDDESRIQWEFSPPQGQDLGSPPLKTWKIRRSEEEQLKEKNDRAEWGTLYFTGPAEANHESGSAFNMRNRFKNTGALRNATDGNFRNINQDEPVFAFSKDFKLKGGLSKSKELSRDSILFTIAHIQDPVVQFAAARGLTLMRPLWASWFETADLMISHHYLDFEKSSKLAGEYSEQLAVDALKSGSEDYKDIVDLSARQVMGATSFSGTSENPLIFLKEISSNGDFQTVDVIFPAFPFFLYTNPRWLAHLLEPLLEHQLSGQYPNKYSMHDIGTFPIGKGYADGNDEYMPLEECGNMLIMGLALVDSLGGTSNPLGPLGSLSDHADVASGGVFPLNSRIDSIDSAWGGTRDKKQVQSWLKKSYRLWKQWTGYLVEEALIPVNQLSTDDFAGWLANQTNLALKGINGIRAMSGLSEALGENKDAAYYREVSEDYIEKWQDYGFSKDGTHAKISYTWYGSWTTIYNLFADSLLCFHLPDTTSSPIGSSQSDTQKPIGHDRKGKSRTAFIDEKIYKMQSDWYHNVKQKYGLPLDSRHLYTKSD
;
A
#
# COMPACT_ATOMS: atom_id res chain seq x y z
N MET A 1 4.48 -19.16 -22.68
CA MET A 1 5.44 -20.03 -23.41
C MET A 1 5.87 -19.32 -24.68
N ALA A 2 7.08 -19.58 -25.16
CA ALA A 2 7.50 -19.21 -26.51
C ALA A 2 7.62 -20.47 -27.38
N ALA A 3 7.10 -20.43 -28.59
CA ALA A 3 7.27 -21.46 -29.60
C ALA A 3 8.14 -20.92 -30.74
N VAL A 4 9.01 -21.76 -31.28
CA VAL A 4 9.82 -21.45 -32.46
C VAL A 4 9.35 -22.37 -33.59
N PRO A 5 8.40 -21.93 -34.44
CA PRO A 5 7.70 -22.80 -35.37
C PRO A 5 8.63 -23.60 -36.30
N GLU A 6 9.75 -23.01 -36.71
CA GLU A 6 10.69 -23.63 -37.65
C GLU A 6 11.52 -24.77 -37.06
N SER A 7 11.66 -24.80 -35.74
CA SER A 7 12.40 -25.84 -35.02
C SER A 7 11.49 -26.81 -34.28
N GLY A 8 10.21 -26.46 -34.09
CA GLY A 8 9.26 -27.20 -33.24
C GLY A 8 9.61 -27.12 -31.75
N LEU A 9 10.54 -26.25 -31.37
CA LEU A 9 10.96 -26.08 -29.97
C LEU A 9 9.99 -25.17 -29.23
N VAL A 10 9.75 -25.50 -27.96
CA VAL A 10 8.92 -24.71 -27.05
C VAL A 10 9.65 -24.48 -25.75
N TYR A 11 9.58 -23.23 -25.30
CA TYR A 11 10.25 -22.68 -24.15
C TYR A 11 9.21 -22.22 -23.12
N PRO A 12 9.05 -22.94 -22.00
CA PRO A 12 8.36 -22.41 -20.83
C PRO A 12 9.10 -21.14 -20.35
N LEU A 13 8.37 -20.06 -20.07
CA LEU A 13 8.95 -18.81 -19.58
C LEU A 13 8.59 -18.62 -18.10
N LEU A 14 7.42 -18.04 -17.83
CA LEU A 14 6.84 -17.90 -16.50
C LEU A 14 5.73 -18.95 -16.26
N GLY A 15 5.57 -19.34 -15.00
CA GLY A 15 4.61 -20.35 -14.56
C GLY A 15 5.08 -21.78 -14.81
N ARG A 16 4.14 -22.73 -14.85
CA ARG A 16 4.43 -24.15 -15.08
C ARG A 16 3.62 -24.76 -16.23
N PRO A 17 3.59 -24.14 -17.43
CA PRO A 17 2.77 -24.63 -18.54
C PRO A 17 3.23 -25.99 -19.07
N HIS A 18 4.46 -26.40 -18.75
CA HIS A 18 5.02 -27.70 -19.14
C HIS A 18 4.42 -28.89 -18.37
N ASP A 19 3.80 -28.66 -17.20
CA ASP A 19 3.13 -29.73 -16.45
C ASP A 19 1.94 -30.32 -17.24
N SER A 20 1.36 -29.56 -18.18
CA SER A 20 0.27 -30.01 -19.05
C SER A 20 0.73 -30.54 -20.42
N LEU A 21 2.05 -30.65 -20.67
CA LEU A 21 2.60 -31.07 -21.96
C LEU A 21 2.98 -32.55 -21.96
N SER A 22 2.74 -33.24 -23.09
CA SER A 22 2.96 -34.68 -23.21
C SER A 22 4.41 -35.11 -23.51
N THR A 23 5.33 -34.18 -23.82
CA THR A 23 6.72 -34.50 -24.18
C THR A 23 7.72 -33.44 -23.71
N GLN A 24 9.02 -33.75 -23.84
CA GLN A 24 10.16 -32.91 -23.46
C GLN A 24 10.08 -31.48 -24.04
N VAL A 25 10.43 -30.50 -23.21
CA VAL A 25 10.53 -29.06 -23.53
C VAL A 25 12.00 -28.62 -23.55
N THR A 26 12.28 -27.45 -24.12
CA THR A 26 13.58 -26.80 -24.02
C THR A 26 13.47 -25.61 -23.08
N PHE A 27 14.42 -25.41 -22.18
CA PHE A 27 14.40 -24.27 -21.28
C PHE A 27 15.17 -23.08 -21.87
N PRO A 28 14.65 -21.84 -21.74
CA PRO A 28 15.40 -20.65 -22.11
C PRO A 28 16.53 -20.40 -21.10
N THR A 29 17.48 -19.55 -21.46
CA THR A 29 18.42 -19.00 -20.48
C THR A 29 17.74 -17.85 -19.76
N TYR A 30 17.57 -17.94 -18.44
CA TYR A 30 17.09 -16.81 -17.63
C TYR A 30 18.24 -15.83 -17.38
N GLU A 31 18.10 -14.59 -17.85
CA GLU A 31 19.14 -13.55 -17.73
C GLU A 31 18.99 -12.74 -16.42
N GLY A 32 17.87 -12.89 -15.71
CA GLY A 32 17.61 -12.23 -14.42
C GLY A 32 16.34 -11.39 -14.42
N SER A 33 16.08 -10.80 -13.26
CA SER A 33 14.98 -9.86 -13.02
C SER A 33 15.50 -8.49 -12.63
N ASN A 34 14.74 -7.45 -12.95
CA ASN A 34 14.84 -6.15 -12.31
C ASN A 34 13.45 -5.69 -11.86
N TYR A 35 13.40 -4.88 -10.82
CA TYR A 35 12.16 -4.35 -10.30
C TYR A 35 12.34 -2.95 -9.73
N ASP A 36 11.23 -2.23 -9.67
CA ASP A 36 11.04 -0.98 -8.93
C ASP A 36 9.72 -1.06 -8.13
N ALA A 37 9.18 0.05 -7.63
CA ALA A 37 7.90 0.06 -6.89
C ALA A 37 6.65 -0.35 -7.71
N SER A 38 6.71 -0.35 -9.04
CA SER A 38 5.57 -0.63 -9.94
C SER A 38 5.83 -1.72 -10.97
N THR A 39 7.07 -1.82 -11.49
CA THR A 39 7.43 -2.70 -12.61
C THR A 39 8.33 -3.86 -12.18
N THR A 40 8.08 -5.06 -12.69
CA THR A 40 8.99 -6.20 -12.62
C THR A 40 9.25 -6.72 -14.03
N ASN A 41 10.50 -6.77 -14.46
CA ASN A 41 10.88 -7.37 -15.73
C ASN A 41 11.59 -8.71 -15.52
N LEU A 42 11.18 -9.72 -16.26
CA LEU A 42 11.84 -11.03 -16.33
C LEU A 42 12.45 -11.20 -17.72
N THR A 43 13.77 -11.37 -17.79
CA THR A 43 14.49 -11.44 -19.08
C THR A 43 14.93 -12.85 -19.40
N TYR A 44 14.65 -13.29 -20.63
CA TYR A 44 14.96 -14.62 -21.14
C TYR A 44 15.68 -14.53 -22.49
N SER A 45 16.68 -15.39 -22.66
CA SER A 45 17.36 -15.64 -23.93
C SER A 45 16.87 -16.95 -24.53
N ILE A 46 16.44 -16.91 -25.79
CA ILE A 46 15.99 -18.06 -26.57
C ILE A 46 16.95 -18.26 -27.74
N GLN A 47 17.55 -19.45 -27.79
CA GLN A 47 18.40 -19.89 -28.91
C GLN A 47 17.52 -20.57 -29.97
N GLY A 48 17.63 -20.14 -31.22
CA GLY A 48 16.97 -20.80 -32.36
C GLY A 48 17.65 -22.12 -32.73
N ARG A 49 17.34 -22.64 -33.92
CA ARG A 49 17.93 -23.91 -34.41
C ARG A 49 19.36 -23.71 -34.88
N VAL A 50 19.65 -22.56 -35.48
CA VAL A 50 20.98 -22.20 -35.97
C VAL A 50 21.74 -21.49 -34.86
N LYS A 51 23.06 -21.72 -34.78
CA LYS A 51 23.93 -21.15 -33.73
C LYS A 51 23.84 -19.61 -33.63
N ASP A 52 23.57 -18.94 -34.75
CA ASP A 52 23.49 -17.47 -34.83
C ASP A 52 22.06 -16.92 -34.59
N GLU A 53 21.05 -17.78 -34.42
CA GLU A 53 19.68 -17.38 -34.12
C GLU A 53 19.49 -17.13 -32.63
N LYS A 54 19.20 -15.88 -32.26
CA LYS A 54 18.96 -15.48 -30.88
C LYS A 54 17.81 -14.51 -30.79
N ALA A 55 16.99 -14.70 -29.76
CA ALA A 55 15.93 -13.79 -29.40
C ALA A 55 15.96 -13.55 -27.89
N ARG A 56 15.80 -12.30 -27.51
CA ARG A 56 15.62 -11.86 -26.13
C ARG A 56 14.14 -11.55 -25.92
N VAL A 57 13.56 -12.13 -24.89
CA VAL A 57 12.16 -11.92 -24.48
C VAL A 57 12.15 -11.30 -23.09
N ILE A 58 11.50 -10.15 -22.96
CA ILE A 58 11.30 -9.48 -21.67
C ILE A 58 9.81 -9.52 -21.35
N LEU A 59 9.46 -10.17 -20.24
CA LEU A 59 8.11 -10.13 -19.67
C LEU A 59 8.07 -9.00 -18.64
N SER A 60 7.34 -7.92 -18.95
CA SER A 60 7.21 -6.74 -18.09
C SER A 60 5.82 -6.74 -17.43
N PHE A 61 5.80 -6.88 -16.10
CA PHE A 61 4.60 -6.81 -15.27
C PHE A 61 4.56 -5.45 -14.59
N ILE A 62 3.51 -4.67 -14.84
CA ILE A 62 3.40 -3.30 -14.33
C ILE A 62 2.10 -3.20 -13.55
N SER A 63 2.21 -2.94 -12.25
CA SER A 63 1.09 -2.58 -11.37
C SER A 63 1.32 -1.13 -10.94
N PRO A 64 0.77 -0.15 -11.68
CA PRO A 64 1.13 1.26 -11.51
C PRO A 64 0.81 1.78 -10.10
N ILE A 65 1.79 2.41 -9.46
CA ILE A 65 1.55 3.31 -8.33
C ILE A 65 1.55 4.74 -8.86
N THR A 66 0.39 5.39 -8.85
CA THR A 66 0.19 6.73 -9.42
C THR A 66 -0.32 7.71 -8.36
N PRO A 67 0.56 8.21 -7.46
CA PRO A 67 0.18 9.08 -6.35
C PRO A 67 -0.53 10.36 -6.78
N THR A 68 -0.21 10.82 -7.98
CA THR A 68 -0.70 12.05 -8.59
C THR A 68 -2.03 11.86 -9.33
N SER A 69 -2.63 10.66 -9.30
CA SER A 69 -3.93 10.40 -9.91
C SER A 69 -4.66 9.31 -9.15
N ALA A 70 -5.43 9.70 -8.13
CA ALA A 70 -6.32 8.79 -7.38
C ALA A 70 -7.33 8.09 -8.30
N PHE A 71 -7.75 8.76 -9.38
CA PHE A 71 -8.52 8.16 -10.46
C PHE A 71 -7.83 6.92 -11.05
N ARG A 72 -6.57 7.05 -11.51
CA ARG A 72 -5.81 5.92 -12.08
C ARG A 72 -5.52 4.86 -11.04
N GLN A 73 -5.16 5.29 -9.84
CA GLN A 73 -4.88 4.37 -8.73
C GLN A 73 -6.09 3.51 -8.35
N SER A 74 -7.30 4.05 -8.53
CA SER A 74 -8.54 3.35 -8.15
C SER A 74 -8.91 2.16 -9.03
N MET A 75 -8.25 1.98 -10.18
CA MET A 75 -8.52 0.87 -11.10
C MET A 75 -7.76 -0.39 -10.64
N PRO A 76 -8.42 -1.49 -10.25
CA PRO A 76 -7.76 -2.73 -9.82
C PRO A 76 -7.29 -3.55 -11.03
N ALA A 77 -6.36 -2.98 -11.80
CA ALA A 77 -5.90 -3.49 -13.09
C ALA A 77 -4.38 -3.29 -13.26
N SER A 78 -3.74 -4.29 -13.89
CA SER A 78 -2.30 -4.32 -14.15
C SER A 78 -2.02 -4.65 -15.62
N TYR A 79 -0.83 -4.28 -16.08
CA TYR A 79 -0.36 -4.51 -17.44
C TYR A 79 0.64 -5.66 -17.51
N ILE A 80 0.62 -6.37 -18.64
CA ILE A 80 1.65 -7.31 -19.07
C ILE A 80 2.13 -6.87 -20.45
N LYS A 81 3.34 -6.33 -20.55
CA LYS A 81 3.96 -5.99 -21.83
C LYS A 81 5.11 -6.94 -22.13
N ILE A 82 5.05 -7.57 -23.31
CA ILE A 82 6.04 -8.54 -23.74
C ILE A 82 6.85 -7.89 -24.85
N TYR A 83 8.15 -7.72 -24.61
CA TYR A 83 9.09 -7.22 -25.61
C TYR A 83 9.88 -8.39 -26.19
N VAL A 84 10.04 -8.39 -27.51
CA VAL A 84 10.83 -9.39 -28.22
C VAL A 84 11.82 -8.68 -29.14
N GLU A 85 13.10 -9.00 -28.97
CA GLU A 85 14.18 -8.53 -29.84
C GLU A 85 14.95 -9.74 -30.36
N GLY A 86 15.09 -9.89 -31.68
CA GLY A 86 15.77 -11.05 -32.24
C GLY A 86 15.89 -11.03 -33.75
N ASN A 87 16.40 -12.14 -34.31
CA ASN A 87 16.63 -12.30 -35.74
C ASN A 87 15.88 -13.49 -36.37
N PHE A 88 14.98 -14.14 -35.61
CA PHE A 88 14.17 -15.25 -36.08
C PHE A 88 12.74 -15.16 -35.54
N ASP A 89 11.79 -15.71 -36.27
CA ASP A 89 10.38 -15.66 -35.91
C ASP A 89 10.07 -16.55 -34.70
N LEU A 90 9.24 -16.04 -33.79
CA LEU A 90 8.75 -16.81 -32.64
C LEU A 90 7.33 -16.42 -32.30
N SER A 91 6.61 -17.33 -31.65
CA SER A 91 5.23 -17.11 -31.21
C SER A 91 5.19 -17.12 -29.69
N ILE A 92 4.54 -16.14 -29.07
CA ILE A 92 4.34 -16.10 -27.62
C ILE A 92 2.89 -16.47 -27.31
N TYR A 93 2.72 -17.35 -26.32
CA TYR A 93 1.44 -17.78 -25.74
C TYR A 93 1.37 -17.38 -24.27
N VAL A 94 0.25 -16.79 -23.86
CA VAL A 94 -0.08 -16.43 -22.49
C VAL A 94 -1.48 -16.94 -22.19
N ASP A 95 -1.65 -17.61 -21.05
CA ASP A 95 -2.97 -18.02 -20.56
C ASP A 95 -3.15 -17.70 -19.08
N ILE A 96 -4.42 -17.65 -18.69
CA ILE A 96 -4.87 -17.61 -17.30
C ILE A 96 -5.91 -18.73 -17.09
N ASN A 97 -6.12 -19.14 -15.85
CA ASN A 97 -7.09 -20.18 -15.50
C ASN A 97 -8.11 -19.66 -14.47
N GLY A 98 -9.05 -20.52 -14.08
CA GLY A 98 -10.11 -20.17 -13.14
C GLY A 98 -9.67 -19.91 -11.70
N GLN A 99 -8.45 -20.26 -11.30
CA GLN A 99 -7.99 -20.12 -9.90
C GLN A 99 -7.88 -18.66 -9.46
N TRP A 100 -7.85 -17.71 -10.39
CA TRP A 100 -7.87 -16.27 -10.09
C TRP A 100 -9.22 -15.77 -9.56
N ILE A 101 -10.27 -16.59 -9.66
CA ILE A 101 -11.67 -16.23 -9.39
C ILE A 101 -12.17 -16.75 -8.05
N SER A 102 -11.51 -17.77 -7.50
CA SER A 102 -11.97 -18.49 -6.31
C SER A 102 -10.79 -19.20 -5.66
N GLY A 103 -10.80 -19.29 -4.34
CA GLY A 103 -9.93 -20.18 -3.56
C GLY A 103 -10.46 -21.61 -3.47
N ASP A 104 -11.56 -21.92 -4.16
CA ASP A 104 -12.14 -23.25 -4.30
C ASP A 104 -12.00 -23.77 -5.72
N ASP A 105 -11.11 -24.75 -5.93
CA ASP A 105 -10.93 -25.36 -7.23
C ASP A 105 -12.16 -26.19 -7.70
N GLU A 106 -13.12 -26.47 -6.80
CA GLU A 106 -14.41 -27.08 -7.15
C GLU A 106 -15.46 -26.07 -7.62
N SER A 107 -15.18 -24.76 -7.52
CA SER A 107 -16.10 -23.72 -8.00
C SER A 107 -16.37 -23.86 -9.49
N ARG A 108 -17.66 -23.87 -9.86
CA ARG A 108 -18.10 -23.79 -11.24
C ARG A 108 -17.91 -22.37 -11.76
N ILE A 109 -17.20 -22.20 -12.88
CA ILE A 109 -16.99 -20.89 -13.51
C ILE A 109 -17.74 -20.80 -14.84
N GLN A 110 -18.07 -19.58 -15.22
CA GLN A 110 -18.60 -19.21 -16.52
C GLN A 110 -17.73 -18.12 -17.12
N TRP A 111 -17.75 -18.02 -18.45
CA TRP A 111 -16.93 -17.05 -19.15
C TRP A 111 -17.58 -16.54 -20.43
N GLU A 112 -17.15 -15.35 -20.82
CA GLU A 112 -17.58 -14.66 -22.03
C GLU A 112 -16.33 -14.16 -22.78
N PHE A 113 -16.45 -14.06 -24.10
CA PHE A 113 -15.46 -13.39 -24.94
C PHE A 113 -16.09 -12.19 -25.63
N SER A 114 -15.61 -10.99 -25.29
CA SER A 114 -15.91 -9.78 -26.04
C SER A 114 -15.04 -9.75 -27.31
N PRO A 115 -15.63 -9.85 -28.51
CA PRO A 115 -14.88 -9.74 -29.76
C PRO A 115 -14.37 -8.29 -29.95
N PRO A 116 -13.47 -8.06 -30.94
CA PRO A 116 -13.01 -6.73 -31.31
C PRO A 116 -14.17 -5.74 -31.48
N GLN A 117 -14.38 -4.86 -30.50
CA GLN A 117 -15.32 -3.74 -30.60
C GLN A 117 -14.52 -2.47 -30.88
N GLY A 118 -14.87 -1.74 -31.94
CA GLY A 118 -14.37 -0.38 -32.14
C GLY A 118 -15.08 0.55 -31.16
N GLN A 119 -14.33 1.16 -30.24
CA GLN A 119 -14.84 2.28 -29.44
C GLN A 119 -14.37 3.59 -30.06
N ASP A 120 -15.32 4.48 -30.35
CA ASP A 120 -15.14 5.79 -30.97
C ASP A 120 -14.22 5.83 -32.22
N LEU A 121 -14.27 6.94 -32.96
CA LEU A 121 -13.44 7.14 -34.15
C LEU A 121 -11.96 7.32 -33.73
N GLY A 122 -11.19 6.22 -33.62
CA GLY A 122 -9.74 6.26 -33.51
C GLY A 122 -9.06 5.27 -32.56
N SER A 123 -9.79 4.59 -31.67
CA SER A 123 -9.18 3.62 -30.75
C SER A 123 -9.00 2.24 -31.38
N PRO A 124 -7.86 1.55 -31.17
CA PRO A 124 -7.67 0.20 -31.67
C PRO A 124 -8.68 -0.75 -31.00
N PRO A 125 -9.31 -1.66 -31.76
CA PRO A 125 -10.29 -2.58 -31.18
C PRO A 125 -9.62 -3.59 -30.24
N LEU A 126 -10.32 -3.95 -29.16
CA LEU A 126 -9.81 -4.82 -28.10
C LEU A 126 -10.60 -6.13 -28.00
N LYS A 127 -9.94 -7.18 -27.53
CA LYS A 127 -10.51 -8.49 -27.21
C LYS A 127 -10.43 -8.72 -25.71
N THR A 128 -11.50 -9.20 -25.10
CA THR A 128 -11.52 -9.40 -23.64
C THR A 128 -12.18 -10.71 -23.25
N TRP A 129 -11.47 -11.53 -22.49
CA TRP A 129 -12.06 -12.62 -21.73
C TRP A 129 -12.65 -12.07 -20.43
N LYS A 130 -13.89 -12.44 -20.12
CA LYS A 130 -14.54 -12.15 -18.84
C LYS A 130 -14.84 -13.47 -18.15
N ILE A 131 -14.30 -13.68 -16.96
CA ILE A 131 -14.40 -14.96 -16.24
C ILE A 131 -14.89 -14.66 -14.83
N ARG A 132 -15.87 -15.44 -14.35
CA ARG A 132 -16.44 -15.30 -13.00
C ARG A 132 -17.01 -16.63 -12.53
N ARG A 133 -17.34 -16.73 -11.23
CA ARG A 133 -18.09 -17.88 -10.73
C ARG A 133 -19.47 -17.92 -11.42
N SER A 134 -19.98 -19.12 -11.63
CA SER A 134 -21.37 -19.30 -12.07
C SER A 134 -22.34 -18.87 -10.97
N GLU A 135 -21.96 -19.13 -9.71
CA GLU A 135 -22.66 -18.71 -8.51
C GLU A 135 -21.66 -17.93 -7.64
N GLU A 136 -21.81 -16.61 -7.59
CA GLU A 136 -20.93 -15.74 -6.79
C GLU A 136 -21.36 -15.70 -5.34
N GLU A 137 -20.39 -15.67 -4.43
CA GLU A 137 -20.59 -15.44 -3.02
C GLU A 137 -20.07 -14.05 -2.68
N GLN A 138 -20.97 -13.08 -2.84
CA GLN A 138 -20.68 -11.68 -2.60
C GLN A 138 -20.13 -11.46 -1.19
N LEU A 139 -19.01 -10.72 -1.10
CA LEU A 139 -18.34 -10.35 0.14
C LEU A 139 -17.87 -11.55 0.99
N LYS A 140 -17.40 -12.61 0.34
CA LYS A 140 -16.75 -13.75 1.00
C LYS A 140 -15.39 -14.06 0.43
N GLU A 141 -14.51 -14.56 1.27
CA GLU A 141 -13.22 -15.09 0.86
C GLU A 141 -13.10 -16.57 1.21
N LYS A 142 -12.33 -17.29 0.40
CA LYS A 142 -11.82 -18.63 0.69
C LYS A 142 -10.34 -18.66 0.36
N ASN A 143 -9.51 -19.09 1.32
CA ASN A 143 -8.05 -19.09 1.19
C ASN A 143 -7.50 -17.71 0.72
N ASP A 144 -8.00 -16.63 1.33
CA ASP A 144 -7.66 -15.23 0.99
C ASP A 144 -7.95 -14.81 -0.46
N ARG A 145 -8.88 -15.50 -1.13
CA ARG A 145 -9.36 -15.13 -2.46
C ARG A 145 -10.82 -14.79 -2.40
N ALA A 146 -11.19 -13.68 -3.02
CA ALA A 146 -12.58 -13.29 -3.15
C ALA A 146 -13.37 -14.31 -3.95
N GLU A 147 -14.59 -14.57 -3.49
CA GLU A 147 -15.53 -15.51 -4.08
C GLU A 147 -16.62 -14.81 -4.91
N TRP A 148 -16.37 -13.55 -5.27
CA TRP A 148 -17.15 -12.71 -6.18
C TRP A 148 -16.23 -11.76 -6.95
N GLY A 149 -16.72 -11.27 -8.07
CA GLY A 149 -15.97 -10.43 -9.00
C GLY A 149 -15.80 -11.08 -10.36
N THR A 150 -15.45 -10.26 -11.33
CA THR A 150 -15.17 -10.70 -12.70
C THR A 150 -13.73 -10.39 -13.06
N LEU A 151 -13.01 -11.39 -13.52
CA LEU A 151 -11.67 -11.23 -14.09
C LEU A 151 -11.78 -10.88 -15.56
N TYR A 152 -11.08 -9.81 -15.93
CA TYR A 152 -10.93 -9.33 -17.28
C TYR A 152 -9.50 -9.62 -17.73
N PHE A 153 -9.35 -10.33 -18.84
CA PHE A 153 -8.06 -10.50 -19.51
C PHE A 153 -8.16 -9.97 -20.93
N THR A 154 -7.52 -8.83 -21.16
CA THR A 154 -7.69 -8.03 -22.38
C THR A 154 -6.42 -8.03 -23.21
N GLY A 155 -6.57 -8.14 -24.52
CA GLY A 155 -5.51 -8.04 -25.50
C GLY A 155 -5.96 -7.28 -26.75
N PRO A 156 -5.04 -6.95 -27.65
CA PRO A 156 -5.35 -6.19 -28.84
C PRO A 156 -5.99 -7.09 -29.91
N ALA A 157 -6.67 -6.49 -30.89
CA ALA A 157 -7.38 -7.25 -31.92
C ALA A 157 -6.49 -8.17 -32.76
N GLU A 158 -5.21 -7.85 -32.98
CA GLU A 158 -4.27 -8.70 -33.71
C GLU A 158 -3.83 -9.94 -32.92
N ALA A 159 -4.05 -10.00 -31.61
CA ALA A 159 -3.76 -11.20 -30.83
C ALA A 159 -4.71 -12.34 -31.21
N ASN A 160 -4.16 -13.51 -31.49
CA ASN A 160 -4.97 -14.71 -31.60
C ASN A 160 -5.51 -15.09 -30.21
N HIS A 161 -6.68 -15.70 -30.16
CA HIS A 161 -7.32 -16.09 -28.89
C HIS A 161 -7.81 -17.53 -28.95
N GLU A 162 -7.87 -18.22 -27.81
CA GLU A 162 -8.61 -19.47 -27.69
C GLU A 162 -8.98 -19.70 -26.22
N SER A 163 -10.11 -20.35 -25.95
CA SER A 163 -10.39 -20.94 -24.65
C SER A 163 -10.69 -22.43 -24.76
N GLY A 164 -10.47 -23.17 -23.68
CA GLY A 164 -10.59 -24.63 -23.66
C GLY A 164 -9.73 -25.29 -22.57
N SER A 165 -9.53 -26.60 -22.71
CA SER A 165 -8.67 -27.37 -21.81
C SER A 165 -7.19 -26.97 -21.90
N ALA A 166 -6.56 -26.75 -20.74
CA ALA A 166 -5.12 -26.47 -20.62
C ALA A 166 -4.27 -27.50 -21.37
N PHE A 167 -4.56 -28.79 -21.20
CA PHE A 167 -3.84 -29.87 -21.87
C PHE A 167 -3.95 -29.76 -23.40
N ASN A 168 -5.17 -29.66 -23.93
CA ASN A 168 -5.38 -29.64 -25.37
C ASN A 168 -4.81 -28.37 -26.02
N MET A 169 -4.98 -27.21 -25.38
CA MET A 169 -4.52 -25.93 -25.92
C MET A 169 -3.00 -25.82 -25.88
N ARG A 170 -2.37 -26.11 -24.74
CA ARG A 170 -0.90 -26.00 -24.61
C ARG A 170 -0.20 -26.99 -25.55
N ASN A 171 -0.71 -28.22 -25.72
CA ASN A 171 -0.17 -29.17 -26.70
C ASN A 171 -0.40 -28.72 -28.15
N ARG A 172 -1.56 -28.13 -28.48
CA ARG A 172 -1.83 -27.59 -29.83
C ARG A 172 -0.88 -26.44 -30.15
N PHE A 173 -0.77 -25.47 -29.26
CA PHE A 173 0.13 -24.34 -29.42
C PHE A 173 1.57 -24.81 -29.58
N LYS A 174 2.00 -25.79 -28.79
CA LYS A 174 3.31 -26.40 -28.94
C LYS A 174 3.56 -26.98 -30.33
N ASN A 175 2.60 -27.71 -30.88
CA ASN A 175 2.77 -28.42 -32.15
C ASN A 175 2.61 -27.52 -33.37
N THR A 176 1.89 -26.40 -33.24
CA THR A 176 1.47 -25.57 -34.39
C THR A 176 1.95 -24.12 -34.32
N GLY A 177 2.37 -23.65 -33.14
CA GLY A 177 2.65 -22.24 -32.87
C GLY A 177 1.41 -21.33 -32.86
N ALA A 178 0.20 -21.88 -33.02
CA ALA A 178 -1.01 -21.10 -33.30
C ALA A 178 -2.20 -21.46 -32.40
N LEU A 179 -3.06 -20.46 -32.18
CA LEU A 179 -4.40 -20.59 -31.62
C LEU A 179 -5.46 -20.50 -32.72
N ARG A 180 -6.67 -21.01 -32.46
CA ARG A 180 -7.72 -21.15 -33.48
C ARG A 180 -8.71 -19.99 -33.58
N ASN A 181 -8.60 -18.97 -32.73
CA ASN A 181 -9.61 -17.90 -32.63
C ASN A 181 -11.00 -18.47 -32.31
N ALA A 182 -11.05 -19.33 -31.27
CA ALA A 182 -12.24 -20.08 -30.90
C ALA A 182 -12.56 -19.93 -29.41
N THR A 183 -13.84 -19.91 -29.07
CA THR A 183 -14.33 -19.85 -27.69
C THR A 183 -14.97 -21.17 -27.33
N ASP A 184 -14.51 -21.79 -26.24
CA ASP A 184 -15.19 -22.94 -25.64
C ASP A 184 -16.49 -22.48 -24.96
N GLY A 185 -17.61 -23.15 -25.24
CA GLY A 185 -18.91 -22.86 -24.61
C GLY A 185 -19.23 -23.76 -23.41
N ASN A 186 -18.37 -24.72 -23.08
CA ASN A 186 -18.65 -25.74 -22.07
C ASN A 186 -18.17 -25.31 -20.68
N PHE A 187 -18.99 -24.52 -19.97
CA PHE A 187 -18.72 -24.10 -18.59
C PHE A 187 -18.56 -25.30 -17.65
N ARG A 188 -17.58 -25.22 -16.75
CA ARG A 188 -17.17 -26.31 -15.86
C ARG A 188 -16.42 -25.79 -14.63
N ASN A 189 -16.10 -26.71 -13.72
CA ASN A 189 -15.37 -26.40 -12.50
C ASN A 189 -13.90 -26.09 -12.82
N ILE A 190 -13.24 -25.34 -11.94
CA ILE A 190 -11.83 -24.93 -12.11
C ILE A 190 -10.91 -26.16 -12.24
N ASN A 191 -11.13 -27.20 -11.43
CA ASN A 191 -10.35 -28.44 -11.48
C ASN A 191 -10.79 -29.45 -12.55
N GLN A 192 -11.91 -29.22 -13.24
CA GLN A 192 -12.44 -30.15 -14.22
C GLN A 192 -11.98 -29.74 -15.61
N ASP A 193 -11.11 -30.55 -16.24
CA ASP A 193 -10.55 -30.26 -17.57
C ASP A 193 -10.08 -28.80 -17.67
N GLU A 194 -9.12 -28.45 -16.79
CA GLU A 194 -8.68 -27.11 -16.42
C GLU A 194 -8.96 -26.08 -17.54
N PRO A 195 -10.01 -25.25 -17.39
CA PRO A 195 -10.33 -24.24 -18.37
C PRO A 195 -9.28 -23.13 -18.35
N VAL A 196 -8.69 -22.86 -19.51
CA VAL A 196 -7.74 -21.76 -19.72
C VAL A 196 -8.24 -20.79 -20.78
N PHE A 197 -7.83 -19.53 -20.65
CA PHE A 197 -8.18 -18.43 -21.52
C PHE A 197 -6.90 -17.80 -22.03
N ALA A 198 -6.65 -17.94 -23.33
CA ALA A 198 -5.35 -17.66 -23.90
C ALA A 198 -5.38 -16.58 -24.96
N PHE A 199 -4.25 -15.87 -25.03
CA PHE A 199 -3.84 -15.09 -26.20
C PHE A 199 -2.52 -15.61 -26.76
N SER A 200 -2.29 -15.38 -28.05
CA SER A 200 -0.97 -15.54 -28.66
C SER A 200 -0.68 -14.49 -29.74
N LYS A 201 0.60 -14.19 -29.93
CA LYS A 201 1.11 -13.34 -31.03
C LYS A 201 2.30 -14.00 -31.70
N ASP A 202 2.29 -13.94 -33.03
CA ASP A 202 3.44 -14.29 -33.87
C ASP A 202 4.32 -13.05 -34.09
N PHE A 203 5.58 -13.14 -33.72
CA PHE A 203 6.59 -12.11 -33.93
C PHE A 203 7.37 -12.43 -35.20
N LYS A 204 7.27 -11.55 -36.20
CA LYS A 204 7.97 -11.68 -37.49
C LYS A 204 9.25 -10.84 -37.45
N LEU A 205 10.36 -11.48 -37.09
CA LEU A 205 11.64 -10.81 -36.76
C LEU A 205 12.72 -11.03 -37.81
N LYS A 206 12.48 -11.91 -38.79
CA LYS A 206 13.40 -12.07 -39.92
C LYS A 206 13.49 -10.78 -40.72
N GLY A 207 14.65 -10.12 -40.66
CA GLY A 207 14.93 -8.95 -41.48
C GLY A 207 14.80 -9.32 -42.95
N GLY A 208 13.86 -8.69 -43.67
CA GLY A 208 13.74 -8.92 -45.11
C GLY A 208 14.99 -8.43 -45.81
N LEU A 209 15.79 -9.32 -46.42
CA LEU A 209 16.92 -9.12 -47.37
C LEU A 209 17.93 -7.97 -47.14
N SER A 210 17.82 -7.20 -46.06
CA SER A 210 18.66 -6.05 -45.72
C SER A 210 19.90 -6.53 -45.00
N LYS A 211 21.07 -6.10 -45.47
CA LYS A 211 22.40 -6.42 -44.92
C LYS A 211 22.70 -5.78 -43.55
N SER A 212 21.70 -5.24 -42.84
CA SER A 212 21.87 -4.67 -41.51
C SER A 212 22.00 -5.78 -40.45
N LYS A 213 23.06 -5.74 -39.64
CA LYS A 213 23.26 -6.62 -38.46
C LYS A 213 22.33 -6.28 -37.28
N GLU A 214 21.39 -5.36 -37.44
CA GLU A 214 20.48 -4.93 -36.38
C GLU A 214 19.38 -5.97 -36.15
N LEU A 215 19.10 -6.27 -34.88
CA LEU A 215 18.02 -7.16 -34.47
C LEU A 215 16.67 -6.45 -34.64
N SER A 216 15.66 -7.19 -35.11
CA SER A 216 14.28 -6.70 -35.19
C SER A 216 13.67 -6.63 -33.79
N ARG A 217 12.81 -5.64 -33.54
CA ARG A 217 12.11 -5.45 -32.27
C ARG A 217 10.61 -5.34 -32.49
N ASP A 218 9.83 -5.97 -31.62
CA ASP A 218 8.37 -5.88 -31.59
C ASP A 218 7.86 -6.15 -30.16
N SER A 219 6.63 -5.78 -29.86
CA SER A 219 6.02 -5.98 -28.53
C SER A 219 4.52 -6.24 -28.60
N ILE A 220 3.94 -6.74 -27.51
CA ILE A 220 2.49 -6.83 -27.34
C ILE A 220 2.12 -6.49 -25.90
N LEU A 221 0.96 -5.84 -25.74
CA LEU A 221 0.39 -5.47 -24.46
C LEU A 221 -0.83 -6.35 -24.15
N PHE A 222 -0.96 -6.75 -22.89
CA PHE A 222 -2.17 -7.32 -22.32
C PHE A 222 -2.48 -6.62 -21.00
N THR A 223 -3.71 -6.71 -20.53
CA THR A 223 -4.09 -6.26 -19.17
C THR A 223 -4.88 -7.33 -18.44
N ILE A 224 -4.71 -7.38 -17.13
CA ILE A 224 -5.45 -8.25 -16.22
C ILE A 224 -6.08 -7.37 -15.14
N ALA A 225 -7.36 -7.60 -14.85
CA ALA A 225 -8.07 -6.87 -13.80
C ALA A 225 -9.11 -7.78 -13.12
N HIS A 226 -9.19 -7.76 -11.80
CA HIS A 226 -10.24 -8.45 -11.06
C HIS A 226 -11.18 -7.40 -10.45
N ILE A 227 -12.40 -7.30 -11.00
CA ILE A 227 -13.33 -6.21 -10.68
C ILE A 227 -14.41 -6.70 -9.74
N GLN A 228 -14.51 -6.04 -8.59
CA GLN A 228 -15.53 -6.29 -7.57
C GLN A 228 -16.38 -5.04 -7.39
N ASP A 229 -17.70 -5.22 -7.40
CA ASP A 229 -18.68 -4.22 -7.00
C ASP A 229 -19.81 -4.93 -6.24
N PRO A 230 -19.93 -4.75 -4.91
CA PRO A 230 -19.16 -3.84 -4.05
C PRO A 230 -17.73 -4.34 -3.76
N VAL A 231 -16.87 -3.45 -3.27
CA VAL A 231 -15.51 -3.78 -2.82
C VAL A 231 -15.48 -4.28 -1.38
N VAL A 232 -16.20 -3.62 -0.48
CA VAL A 232 -16.36 -4.00 0.93
C VAL A 232 -17.75 -3.67 1.43
N GLN A 233 -18.08 -4.14 2.63
CA GLN A 233 -19.22 -3.66 3.41
C GLN A 233 -18.72 -3.23 4.79
N PHE A 234 -19.12 -2.05 5.27
CA PHE A 234 -18.76 -1.63 6.63
C PHE A 234 -19.87 -0.90 7.38
N ALA A 235 -19.79 -0.92 8.71
CA ALA A 235 -20.71 -0.24 9.62
C ALA A 235 -20.48 1.29 9.61
N ALA A 236 -20.88 1.93 8.52
CA ALA A 236 -20.90 3.38 8.37
C ALA A 236 -21.84 4.05 9.40
N ALA A 237 -21.83 5.38 9.49
CA ALA A 237 -22.73 6.11 10.41
C ALA A 237 -24.23 5.89 10.10
N ARG A 238 -24.54 5.51 8.85
CA ARG A 238 -25.88 5.15 8.38
C ARG A 238 -26.22 3.65 8.56
N GLY A 239 -25.38 2.91 9.26
CA GLY A 239 -25.45 1.45 9.40
C GLY A 239 -24.63 0.71 8.35
N LEU A 240 -24.76 -0.61 8.35
CA LEU A 240 -24.00 -1.51 7.50
C LEU A 240 -24.22 -1.20 6.00
N THR A 241 -23.16 -0.75 5.33
CA THR A 241 -23.21 -0.09 4.03
C THR A 241 -22.32 -0.80 3.03
N LEU A 242 -22.88 -1.16 1.88
CA LEU A 242 -22.11 -1.63 0.72
C LEU A 242 -21.33 -0.48 0.09
N MET A 243 -20.06 -0.73 -0.17
CA MET A 243 -19.15 0.27 -0.69
C MET A 243 -18.82 0.00 -2.14
N ARG A 244 -19.16 0.99 -2.99
CA ARG A 244 -18.86 0.95 -4.41
C ARG A 244 -17.36 1.15 -4.66
N PRO A 245 -16.78 0.62 -5.74
CA PRO A 245 -15.41 0.94 -6.14
C PRO A 245 -15.30 2.41 -6.58
N LEU A 246 -14.19 3.06 -6.25
CA LEU A 246 -14.00 4.49 -6.53
C LEU A 246 -14.00 4.80 -8.04
N TRP A 247 -13.42 3.93 -8.87
CA TRP A 247 -13.37 4.09 -10.33
C TRP A 247 -14.76 4.26 -10.97
N ALA A 248 -15.82 3.75 -10.32
CA ALA A 248 -17.19 3.89 -10.81
C ALA A 248 -17.73 5.33 -10.73
N SER A 249 -16.96 6.27 -10.18
CA SER A 249 -17.27 7.70 -10.26
C SER A 249 -17.04 8.28 -11.66
N TRP A 250 -16.18 7.65 -12.48
CA TRP A 250 -15.85 8.12 -13.84
C TRP A 250 -16.36 7.19 -14.94
N PHE A 251 -16.61 5.92 -14.63
CA PHE A 251 -17.09 4.94 -15.59
C PHE A 251 -18.40 4.32 -15.13
N GLU A 252 -19.37 4.27 -16.05
CA GLU A 252 -20.66 3.62 -15.81
C GLU A 252 -20.55 2.10 -15.75
N THR A 253 -19.57 1.52 -16.45
CA THR A 253 -19.37 0.07 -16.54
C THR A 253 -17.89 -0.29 -16.42
N ALA A 254 -17.62 -1.51 -15.93
CA ALA A 254 -16.28 -2.06 -15.90
C ALA A 254 -15.66 -2.17 -17.31
N ASP A 255 -16.45 -2.49 -18.34
CA ASP A 255 -15.98 -2.55 -19.73
C ASP A 255 -15.38 -1.23 -20.24
N LEU A 256 -16.00 -0.09 -19.91
CA LEU A 256 -15.48 1.24 -20.24
C LEU A 256 -14.17 1.51 -19.49
N MET A 257 -14.13 1.17 -18.20
CA MET A 257 -12.92 1.32 -17.38
C MET A 257 -11.75 0.47 -17.90
N ILE A 258 -12.00 -0.79 -18.26
CA ILE A 258 -10.97 -1.71 -18.81
C ILE A 258 -10.44 -1.21 -20.15
N SER A 259 -11.33 -0.70 -21.01
CA SER A 259 -10.95 -0.12 -22.31
C SER A 259 -10.06 1.11 -22.11
N HIS A 260 -10.44 1.99 -21.19
CA HIS A 260 -9.62 3.15 -20.83
C HIS A 260 -8.26 2.73 -20.27
N HIS A 261 -8.23 1.83 -19.28
CA HIS A 261 -6.99 1.35 -18.67
C HIS A 261 -6.03 0.80 -19.74
N TYR A 262 -6.51 -0.04 -20.66
CA TYR A 262 -5.66 -0.58 -21.74
C TYR A 262 -5.01 0.53 -22.58
N LEU A 263 -5.79 1.57 -22.94
CA LEU A 263 -5.32 2.69 -23.76
C LEU A 263 -4.45 3.70 -22.98
N ASP A 264 -4.55 3.72 -21.66
CA ASP A 264 -3.80 4.62 -20.78
C ASP A 264 -2.38 4.11 -20.46
N PHE A 265 -1.97 2.96 -21.02
CA PHE A 265 -0.69 2.30 -20.73
C PHE A 265 0.51 3.25 -20.70
N GLU A 266 0.72 4.06 -21.74
CA GLU A 266 1.90 4.94 -21.83
C GLU A 266 1.87 6.04 -20.75
N LYS A 267 0.69 6.57 -20.42
CA LYS A 267 0.52 7.60 -19.38
C LYS A 267 0.67 7.01 -17.98
N SER A 268 -0.04 5.91 -17.70
CA SER A 268 0.07 5.16 -16.45
C SER A 268 1.50 4.71 -16.17
N SER A 269 2.19 4.13 -17.17
CA SER A 269 3.58 3.67 -17.03
C SER A 269 4.55 4.82 -16.80
N LYS A 270 4.33 5.97 -17.46
CA LYS A 270 5.15 7.17 -17.23
C LYS A 270 5.00 7.68 -15.79
N LEU A 271 3.76 7.85 -15.31
CA LEU A 271 3.51 8.35 -13.95
C LEU A 271 4.08 7.41 -12.88
N ALA A 272 3.91 6.10 -13.07
CA ALA A 272 4.48 5.09 -12.19
C ALA A 272 6.02 5.08 -12.22
N GLY A 273 6.62 5.25 -13.40
CA GLY A 273 8.07 5.37 -13.54
C GLY A 273 8.64 6.61 -12.85
N GLU A 274 7.97 7.76 -12.99
CA GLU A 274 8.34 9.01 -12.32
C GLU A 274 8.29 8.86 -10.78
N TYR A 275 7.26 8.19 -10.25
CA TYR A 275 7.19 7.87 -8.82
C TYR A 275 8.32 6.94 -8.38
N SER A 276 8.51 5.80 -9.07
CA SER A 276 9.55 4.83 -8.74
C SER A 276 10.96 5.44 -8.77
N GLU A 277 11.25 6.29 -9.76
CA GLU A 277 12.55 6.97 -9.86
C GLU A 277 12.77 7.94 -8.69
N GLN A 278 11.75 8.73 -8.33
CA GLN A 278 11.85 9.66 -7.21
C GLN A 278 11.99 8.92 -5.86
N LEU A 279 11.23 7.84 -5.66
CA LEU A 279 11.33 6.99 -4.48
C LEU A 279 12.76 6.43 -4.33
N ALA A 280 13.33 5.91 -5.41
CA ALA A 280 14.70 5.39 -5.41
C ALA A 280 15.73 6.49 -5.08
N VAL A 281 15.62 7.68 -5.70
CA VAL A 281 16.50 8.82 -5.41
C VAL A 281 16.46 9.22 -3.94
N ASP A 282 15.26 9.28 -3.35
CA ASP A 282 15.10 9.66 -1.95
C ASP A 282 15.58 8.56 -0.99
N ALA A 283 15.27 7.30 -1.29
CA ALA A 283 15.72 6.16 -0.47
C ALA A 283 17.25 6.03 -0.45
N LEU A 284 17.91 6.28 -1.59
CA LEU A 284 19.37 6.24 -1.69
C LEU A 284 20.08 7.33 -0.89
N LYS A 285 19.38 8.37 -0.42
CA LYS A 285 19.95 9.34 0.55
C LYS A 285 20.33 8.69 1.88
N SER A 286 19.79 7.51 2.20
CA SER A 286 20.24 6.68 3.32
C SER A 286 21.66 6.13 3.14
N GLY A 287 22.16 6.08 1.90
CA GLY A 287 23.42 5.43 1.54
C GLY A 287 23.34 3.91 1.37
N SER A 288 22.13 3.32 1.35
CA SER A 288 21.91 1.86 1.25
C SER A 288 21.07 1.49 0.03
N GLU A 289 21.62 0.64 -0.84
CA GLU A 289 20.86 0.01 -1.94
C GLU A 289 19.82 -0.98 -1.40
N ASP A 290 20.16 -1.74 -0.35
CA ASP A 290 19.23 -2.66 0.32
C ASP A 290 17.99 -1.92 0.84
N TYR A 291 18.17 -0.72 1.40
CA TYR A 291 17.04 0.10 1.85
C TYR A 291 16.16 0.58 0.69
N LYS A 292 16.78 0.97 -0.44
CA LYS A 292 16.05 1.33 -1.67
C LYS A 292 15.20 0.16 -2.18
N ASP A 293 15.74 -1.06 -2.14
CA ASP A 293 15.01 -2.27 -2.54
C ASP A 293 13.88 -2.64 -1.56
N ILE A 294 14.10 -2.46 -0.26
CA ILE A 294 13.06 -2.64 0.76
C ILE A 294 11.89 -1.70 0.50
N VAL A 295 12.14 -0.39 0.31
CA VAL A 295 11.03 0.58 0.12
C VAL A 295 10.28 0.36 -1.19
N ASP A 296 10.96 -0.06 -2.27
CA ASP A 296 10.30 -0.44 -3.53
C ASP A 296 9.32 -1.60 -3.32
N LEU A 297 9.70 -2.61 -2.54
CA LEU A 297 8.84 -3.76 -2.25
C LEU A 297 7.73 -3.41 -1.25
N SER A 298 8.02 -2.62 -0.22
CA SER A 298 7.03 -2.16 0.76
C SER A 298 5.94 -1.31 0.10
N ALA A 299 6.29 -0.44 -0.86
CA ALA A 299 5.31 0.34 -1.62
C ALA A 299 4.27 -0.57 -2.33
N ARG A 300 4.72 -1.69 -2.88
CA ARG A 300 3.84 -2.69 -3.52
C ARG A 300 2.93 -3.38 -2.51
N GLN A 301 3.46 -3.75 -1.36
CA GLN A 301 2.68 -4.43 -0.32
C GLN A 301 1.60 -3.52 0.26
N VAL A 302 1.94 -2.26 0.56
CA VAL A 302 0.95 -1.27 1.03
C VAL A 302 -0.18 -1.12 0.03
N MET A 303 0.14 -0.91 -1.25
CA MET A 303 -0.90 -0.75 -2.28
C MET A 303 -1.68 -2.05 -2.53
N GLY A 304 -1.02 -3.21 -2.51
CA GLY A 304 -1.66 -4.52 -2.66
C GLY A 304 -2.65 -4.87 -1.54
N ALA A 305 -2.48 -4.27 -0.36
CA ALA A 305 -3.40 -4.39 0.77
C ALA A 305 -4.60 -3.44 0.70
N THR A 306 -4.60 -2.47 -0.24
CA THR A 306 -5.60 -1.39 -0.27
C THR A 306 -6.68 -1.55 -1.35
N SER A 307 -7.88 -1.08 -1.04
CA SER A 307 -9.01 -0.98 -1.96
C SER A 307 -9.60 0.44 -1.94
N PHE A 308 -9.60 1.10 -3.10
CA PHE A 308 -10.14 2.45 -3.27
C PHE A 308 -11.66 2.41 -3.48
N SER A 309 -12.38 3.19 -2.70
CA SER A 309 -13.83 3.13 -2.61
C SER A 309 -14.48 4.50 -2.45
N GLY A 310 -15.81 4.54 -2.42
CA GLY A 310 -16.60 5.77 -2.24
C GLY A 310 -16.92 6.47 -3.56
N THR A 311 -16.97 7.79 -3.52
CA THR A 311 -17.21 8.62 -4.72
C THR A 311 -16.10 9.63 -4.89
N SER A 312 -16.04 10.32 -6.02
CA SER A 312 -15.14 11.47 -6.20
C SER A 312 -15.31 12.54 -5.12
N GLU A 313 -16.51 12.72 -4.57
CA GLU A 313 -16.78 13.73 -3.53
C GLU A 313 -16.40 13.24 -2.13
N ASN A 314 -16.47 11.92 -1.90
CA ASN A 314 -16.14 11.28 -0.63
C ASN A 314 -15.35 9.99 -0.88
N PRO A 315 -14.09 10.09 -1.33
CA PRO A 315 -13.23 8.94 -1.52
C PRO A 315 -12.83 8.34 -0.17
N LEU A 316 -12.77 7.01 -0.13
CA LEU A 316 -12.36 6.21 1.02
C LEU A 316 -11.34 5.16 0.55
N ILE A 317 -10.48 4.73 1.46
CA ILE A 317 -9.56 3.61 1.23
C ILE A 317 -9.78 2.60 2.35
N PHE A 318 -9.82 1.31 1.99
CA PHE A 318 -9.83 0.20 2.94
C PHE A 318 -8.54 -0.58 2.84
N LEU A 319 -7.91 -0.88 3.98
CA LEU A 319 -6.67 -1.67 4.07
C LEU A 319 -6.96 -2.99 4.77
N LYS A 320 -6.65 -4.11 4.11
CA LYS A 320 -6.70 -5.47 4.69
C LYS A 320 -5.35 -5.81 5.29
N GLU A 321 -5.34 -6.40 6.48
CA GLU A 321 -4.17 -7.06 7.05
C GLU A 321 -3.89 -8.35 6.27
N ILE A 322 -2.91 -8.29 5.39
CA ILE A 322 -2.53 -9.41 4.52
C ILE A 322 -1.59 -10.38 5.26
N SER A 323 -1.76 -11.69 5.04
CA SER A 323 -0.95 -12.76 5.66
C SER A 323 -1.15 -12.95 7.17
N SER A 324 -2.30 -12.53 7.72
CA SER A 324 -2.69 -12.68 9.12
C SER A 324 -4.11 -13.27 9.24
N ASN A 325 -4.93 -12.80 10.18
CA ASN A 325 -6.32 -13.21 10.39
C ASN A 325 -7.32 -12.57 9.39
N GLY A 326 -6.86 -11.59 8.59
CA GLY A 326 -7.65 -10.94 7.55
C GLY A 326 -8.52 -9.78 8.05
N ASP A 327 -8.26 -9.25 9.24
CA ASP A 327 -8.91 -8.03 9.71
C ASP A 327 -8.60 -6.83 8.79
N PHE A 328 -9.48 -5.83 8.81
CA PHE A 328 -9.29 -4.65 7.96
C PHE A 328 -9.63 -3.37 8.68
N GLN A 329 -8.95 -2.31 8.25
CA GLN A 329 -8.77 -1.07 9.00
C GLN A 329 -8.12 -1.27 10.37
N THR A 330 -7.28 -2.30 10.51
CA THR A 330 -6.47 -2.54 11.70
C THR A 330 -5.51 -1.35 11.93
N VAL A 331 -5.68 -0.62 13.04
CA VAL A 331 -5.03 0.68 13.27
C VAL A 331 -3.52 0.53 13.44
N ASP A 332 -3.05 -0.48 14.15
CA ASP A 332 -1.63 -0.76 14.36
C ASP A 332 -0.96 -1.42 13.14
N VAL A 333 -1.72 -1.82 12.11
CA VAL A 333 -1.22 -2.19 10.76
C VAL A 333 -1.19 -0.97 9.83
N ILE A 334 -2.16 -0.07 9.93
CA ILE A 334 -2.10 1.23 9.25
C ILE A 334 -0.89 2.03 9.75
N PHE A 335 -0.52 1.88 11.02
CA PHE A 335 0.59 2.62 11.61
C PHE A 335 1.96 2.41 10.92
N PRO A 336 2.47 1.19 10.72
CA PRO A 336 3.70 0.97 9.95
C PRO A 336 3.54 1.35 8.46
N ALA A 337 2.32 1.35 7.91
CA ALA A 337 2.06 1.77 6.52
C ALA A 337 1.93 3.29 6.33
N PHE A 338 1.58 4.08 7.35
CA PHE A 338 1.29 5.52 7.20
C PHE A 338 2.46 6.35 6.61
N PRO A 339 3.75 6.05 6.88
CA PRO A 339 4.85 6.78 6.27
C PRO A 339 4.84 6.72 4.73
N PHE A 340 4.41 5.59 4.16
CA PHE A 340 4.19 5.47 2.72
C PHE A 340 3.16 6.49 2.24
N PHE A 341 2.02 6.63 2.93
CA PHE A 341 0.98 7.58 2.52
C PHE A 341 1.42 9.02 2.68
N LEU A 342 2.17 9.37 3.74
CA LEU A 342 2.72 10.72 3.89
C LEU A 342 3.69 11.10 2.78
N TYR A 343 4.53 10.17 2.34
CA TYR A 343 5.47 10.36 1.24
C TYR A 343 4.77 10.38 -0.13
N THR A 344 3.80 9.48 -0.31
CA THR A 344 3.16 9.19 -1.60
C THR A 344 2.06 10.20 -1.90
N ASN A 345 1.03 10.27 -1.06
CA ASN A 345 -0.05 11.25 -1.15
C ASN A 345 -0.76 11.33 0.22
N PRO A 346 -0.50 12.36 1.05
CA PRO A 346 -1.05 12.43 2.40
C PRO A 346 -2.57 12.48 2.45
N ARG A 347 -3.26 12.91 1.37
CA ARG A 347 -4.72 12.88 1.30
C ARG A 347 -5.26 11.44 1.36
N TRP A 348 -4.51 10.47 0.85
CA TRP A 348 -4.87 9.05 0.95
C TRP A 348 -4.87 8.54 2.38
N LEU A 349 -3.98 9.05 3.24
CA LEU A 349 -4.03 8.73 4.67
C LEU A 349 -5.34 9.23 5.31
N ALA A 350 -5.82 10.42 4.92
CA ALA A 350 -7.13 10.90 5.37
C ALA A 350 -8.28 10.00 4.91
N HIS A 351 -8.25 9.54 3.65
CA HIS A 351 -9.24 8.60 3.10
C HIS A 351 -9.21 7.24 3.80
N LEU A 352 -8.03 6.80 4.24
CA LEU A 352 -7.82 5.55 4.95
C LEU A 352 -8.30 5.61 6.41
N LEU A 353 -8.09 6.74 7.09
CA LEU A 353 -8.53 6.92 8.48
C LEU A 353 -10.02 7.24 8.63
N GLU A 354 -10.67 7.78 7.57
CA GLU A 354 -12.07 8.22 7.66
C GLU A 354 -13.07 7.11 8.04
N PRO A 355 -12.98 5.85 7.54
CA PRO A 355 -13.90 4.78 7.96
C PRO A 355 -13.90 4.52 9.47
N LEU A 356 -12.72 4.55 10.11
CA LEU A 356 -12.57 4.41 11.57
C LEU A 356 -13.19 5.59 12.32
N LEU A 357 -12.92 6.81 11.85
CA LEU A 357 -13.47 8.02 12.43
C LEU A 357 -14.98 8.09 12.29
N GLU A 358 -15.52 7.76 11.12
CA GLU A 358 -16.96 7.74 10.84
C GLU A 358 -17.67 6.73 11.76
N HIS A 359 -17.15 5.51 11.85
CA HIS A 359 -17.73 4.47 12.69
C HIS A 359 -17.77 4.89 14.17
N GLN A 360 -16.63 5.33 14.73
CA GLN A 360 -16.56 5.70 16.14
C GLN A 360 -17.34 7.00 16.44
N LEU A 361 -17.41 7.96 15.49
CA LEU A 361 -18.23 9.17 15.65
C LEU A 361 -19.73 8.89 15.68
N SER A 362 -20.17 7.82 15.02
CA SER A 362 -21.58 7.43 14.97
C SER A 362 -22.13 6.93 16.32
N GLY A 363 -21.25 6.63 17.27
CA GLY A 363 -21.62 6.06 18.58
C GLY A 363 -21.89 4.55 18.55
N GLN A 364 -21.53 3.87 17.46
CA GLN A 364 -21.65 2.41 17.32
C GLN A 364 -20.58 1.63 18.10
N TYR A 365 -19.56 2.30 18.64
CA TYR A 365 -18.50 1.71 19.44
C TYR A 365 -18.58 2.26 20.88
N PRO A 366 -18.70 1.41 21.92
CA PRO A 366 -19.01 1.86 23.28
C PRO A 366 -17.78 2.30 24.10
N ASN A 367 -16.57 1.89 23.70
CA ASN A 367 -15.36 2.17 24.47
C ASN A 367 -14.90 3.62 24.30
N LYS A 368 -14.09 4.08 25.27
CA LYS A 368 -13.55 5.45 25.27
C LYS A 368 -12.22 5.57 24.51
N TYR A 369 -11.54 4.47 24.25
CA TYR A 369 -10.31 4.40 23.48
C TYR A 369 -10.60 4.21 21.98
N SER A 370 -9.56 4.25 21.14
CA SER A 370 -9.70 3.94 19.71
C SER A 370 -9.89 2.45 19.53
N MET A 371 -10.85 2.10 18.67
CA MET A 371 -11.07 0.73 18.22
C MET A 371 -9.86 0.19 17.46
N HIS A 372 -9.60 -1.11 17.59
CA HIS A 372 -8.52 -1.85 16.92
C HIS A 372 -8.69 -1.92 15.39
N ASP A 373 -9.82 -2.46 14.95
CA ASP A 373 -10.16 -2.68 13.54
C ASP A 373 -11.68 -2.51 13.35
N ILE A 374 -12.21 -2.70 12.13
CA ILE A 374 -13.68 -2.63 11.91
C ILE A 374 -14.33 -4.00 11.67
N GLY A 375 -13.59 -5.09 11.77
CA GLY A 375 -13.97 -6.47 11.55
C GLY A 375 -13.05 -7.17 10.53
N THR A 376 -13.49 -8.32 10.02
CA THR A 376 -12.73 -9.13 9.06
C THR A 376 -13.08 -8.79 7.61
N PHE A 377 -12.08 -8.60 6.76
CA PHE A 377 -12.27 -8.28 5.35
C PHE A 377 -13.09 -9.39 4.66
N PRO A 378 -14.07 -9.05 3.79
CA PRO A 378 -14.46 -7.71 3.34
C PRO A 378 -15.66 -7.11 4.11
N ILE A 379 -16.03 -7.64 5.28
CA ILE A 379 -17.23 -7.24 6.05
C ILE A 379 -16.86 -6.70 7.44
N GLY A 380 -16.94 -5.38 7.58
CA GLY A 380 -16.60 -4.66 8.80
C GLY A 380 -17.83 -4.30 9.60
N LYS A 381 -18.25 -5.16 10.53
CA LYS A 381 -19.46 -4.92 11.34
C LYS A 381 -19.22 -3.98 12.51
N GLY A 382 -17.96 -3.69 12.84
CA GLY A 382 -17.56 -3.06 14.09
C GLY A 382 -17.88 -3.92 15.31
N TYR A 383 -17.66 -3.33 16.49
CA TYR A 383 -17.74 -4.03 17.77
C TYR A 383 -18.74 -3.33 18.69
N ALA A 384 -20.03 -3.61 18.50
CA ALA A 384 -21.11 -2.88 19.18
C ALA A 384 -21.15 -3.11 20.70
N ASP A 385 -20.56 -4.21 21.17
CA ASP A 385 -20.34 -4.55 22.58
C ASP A 385 -18.92 -4.19 23.07
N GLY A 386 -18.07 -3.65 22.20
CA GLY A 386 -16.73 -3.16 22.54
C GLY A 386 -15.72 -4.27 22.83
N ASN A 387 -15.88 -5.45 22.21
CA ASN A 387 -15.01 -6.61 22.38
C ASN A 387 -14.01 -6.81 21.22
N ASP A 388 -13.52 -5.71 20.65
CA ASP A 388 -12.39 -5.72 19.73
C ASP A 388 -11.11 -6.17 20.44
N GLU A 389 -10.03 -6.39 19.67
CA GLU A 389 -8.75 -6.74 20.23
C GLU A 389 -8.25 -5.65 21.19
N TYR A 390 -7.85 -6.07 22.39
CA TYR A 390 -7.63 -5.13 23.49
C TYR A 390 -6.22 -4.50 23.42
N MET A 391 -6.10 -3.50 22.55
CA MET A 391 -4.89 -2.68 22.36
C MET A 391 -5.14 -1.17 22.60
N PRO A 392 -5.87 -0.77 23.65
CA PRO A 392 -6.46 0.58 23.72
C PRO A 392 -5.42 1.72 23.76
N LEU A 393 -4.26 1.53 24.40
CA LEU A 393 -3.20 2.54 24.45
C LEU A 393 -2.48 2.64 23.10
N GLU A 394 -2.16 1.48 22.50
CA GLU A 394 -1.54 1.36 21.18
C GLU A 394 -2.36 2.15 20.14
N GLU A 395 -3.66 1.90 20.06
CA GLU A 395 -4.50 2.52 19.03
C GLU A 395 -4.77 4.00 19.27
N CYS A 396 -4.98 4.42 20.53
CA CYS A 396 -5.10 5.84 20.81
C CYS A 396 -3.83 6.60 20.42
N GLY A 397 -2.65 6.03 20.71
CA GLY A 397 -1.37 6.61 20.34
C GLY A 397 -1.19 6.66 18.82
N ASN A 398 -1.45 5.55 18.14
CA ASN A 398 -1.38 5.42 16.68
C ASN A 398 -2.22 6.48 15.99
N MET A 399 -3.50 6.57 16.35
CA MET A 399 -4.42 7.54 15.75
C MET A 399 -3.92 8.97 15.95
N LEU A 400 -3.56 9.38 17.18
CA LEU A 400 -3.14 10.76 17.46
C LEU A 400 -1.85 11.14 16.72
N ILE A 401 -0.87 10.24 16.67
CA ILE A 401 0.39 10.44 15.93
C ILE A 401 0.12 10.58 14.44
N MET A 402 -0.64 9.67 13.83
CA MET A 402 -1.01 9.73 12.41
C MET A 402 -1.82 10.98 12.08
N GLY A 403 -2.76 11.36 12.96
CA GLY A 403 -3.58 12.56 12.81
C GLY A 403 -2.73 13.83 12.76
N LEU A 404 -1.75 13.98 13.66
CA LEU A 404 -0.87 15.14 13.64
C LEU A 404 0.06 15.11 12.43
N ALA A 405 0.65 13.96 12.11
CA ALA A 405 1.54 13.84 10.96
C ALA A 405 0.82 14.21 9.64
N LEU A 406 -0.45 13.83 9.50
CA LEU A 406 -1.31 14.25 8.40
C LEU A 406 -1.52 15.77 8.38
N VAL A 407 -1.86 16.37 9.52
CA VAL A 407 -2.06 17.82 9.66
C VAL A 407 -0.80 18.59 9.30
N ASP A 408 0.37 18.15 9.75
CA ASP A 408 1.65 18.80 9.45
C ASP A 408 2.02 18.67 7.96
N SER A 409 1.82 17.48 7.37
CA SER A 409 2.10 17.24 5.95
C SER A 409 1.26 18.11 5.00
N LEU A 410 0.02 18.41 5.37
CA LEU A 410 -0.91 19.21 4.56
C LEU A 410 -0.94 20.69 4.96
N GLY A 411 -0.52 21.02 6.19
CA GLY A 411 -0.67 22.34 6.81
C GLY A 411 0.61 23.13 7.07
N GLY A 412 1.80 22.50 6.93
CA GLY A 412 2.95 22.90 7.75
C GLY A 412 4.36 23.00 7.14
N THR A 413 4.69 22.58 5.92
CA THR A 413 6.08 22.71 5.43
C THR A 413 6.23 23.39 4.07
N SER A 414 7.29 24.18 3.93
CA SER A 414 7.79 24.70 2.64
C SER A 414 8.49 23.63 1.80
N ASN A 415 8.64 22.42 2.33
CA ASN A 415 9.22 21.24 1.68
C ASN A 415 8.28 20.04 1.89
N PRO A 416 7.47 19.67 0.89
CA PRO A 416 6.68 18.44 0.94
C PRO A 416 7.60 17.22 0.98
N LEU A 417 7.16 16.18 1.70
CA LEU A 417 7.79 14.87 1.68
C LEU A 417 7.35 14.17 0.37
N GLY A 418 8.31 13.76 -0.46
CA GLY A 418 8.10 12.91 -1.62
C GLY A 418 7.78 13.59 -2.97
N PRO A 419 7.43 12.80 -4.00
CA PRO A 419 7.23 13.26 -5.37
C PRO A 419 6.01 14.15 -5.44
N LEU A 420 6.23 15.47 -5.42
CA LEU A 420 5.18 16.47 -5.61
C LEU A 420 4.31 16.13 -6.83
N GLY A 421 2.99 16.14 -6.62
CA GLY A 421 2.05 16.25 -7.72
C GLY A 421 2.41 17.44 -8.63
N SER A 422 2.16 17.30 -9.94
CA SER A 422 2.40 18.44 -10.83
C SER A 422 1.47 19.59 -10.43
N LEU A 423 1.98 20.82 -10.49
CA LEU A 423 1.18 22.03 -10.31
C LEU A 423 0.17 22.12 -11.45
N SER A 424 -0.99 21.49 -11.29
CA SER A 424 -2.11 21.59 -12.22
C SER A 424 -3.07 22.66 -11.71
N ASP A 425 -3.47 23.59 -12.59
CA ASP A 425 -4.45 24.65 -12.31
C ASP A 425 -5.89 24.11 -12.17
N HIS A 426 -6.09 22.79 -12.24
CA HIS A 426 -7.40 22.18 -12.09
C HIS A 426 -7.68 21.95 -10.61
N ALA A 427 -8.38 22.91 -10.01
CA ALA A 427 -8.85 22.81 -8.65
C ALA A 427 -9.76 21.57 -8.48
N ASP A 428 -9.44 20.72 -7.51
CA ASP A 428 -10.39 19.76 -6.94
C ASP A 428 -11.71 20.46 -6.60
N VAL A 429 -12.84 19.77 -6.64
CA VAL A 429 -14.14 20.40 -6.38
C VAL A 429 -14.23 20.83 -4.90
N ALA A 430 -14.74 22.03 -4.62
CA ALA A 430 -15.05 22.43 -3.25
C ALA A 430 -16.31 21.69 -2.79
N SER A 431 -16.13 20.54 -2.14
CA SER A 431 -17.19 19.74 -1.49
C SER A 431 -16.93 19.64 0.02
N GLY A 432 -17.97 19.32 0.79
CA GLY A 432 -17.87 19.04 2.22
C GLY A 432 -17.29 17.66 2.57
N GLY A 433 -16.90 16.88 1.57
CA GLY A 433 -16.27 15.57 1.75
C GLY A 433 -14.78 15.60 2.07
N VAL A 434 -14.22 14.44 2.38
CA VAL A 434 -12.81 14.27 2.76
C VAL A 434 -11.94 14.34 1.49
N PHE A 435 -11.21 15.45 1.30
CA PHE A 435 -10.34 15.71 0.14
C PHE A 435 -10.93 15.24 -1.21
N PRO A 436 -12.02 15.87 -1.68
CA PRO A 436 -12.70 15.47 -2.91
C PRO A 436 -11.78 15.52 -4.14
N LEU A 437 -12.06 14.67 -5.12
CA LEU A 437 -11.32 14.50 -6.36
C LEU A 437 -12.03 15.18 -7.54
N ASN A 438 -11.29 15.39 -8.63
CA ASN A 438 -11.85 15.92 -9.88
C ASN A 438 -12.61 14.82 -10.67
N SER A 439 -13.76 15.20 -11.23
CA SER A 439 -14.57 14.37 -12.14
C SER A 439 -13.95 14.11 -13.53
N ARG A 440 -12.79 14.68 -13.88
CA ARG A 440 -12.16 14.53 -15.21
C ARG A 440 -11.17 13.36 -15.25
N ILE A 441 -11.25 12.53 -16.29
CA ILE A 441 -10.40 11.34 -16.51
C ILE A 441 -8.93 11.71 -16.85
N ASP A 442 -8.74 12.86 -17.52
CA ASP A 442 -7.41 13.30 -17.94
C ASP A 442 -6.65 14.11 -16.88
N SER A 443 -7.32 14.54 -15.81
CA SER A 443 -6.68 15.35 -14.78
C SER A 443 -5.68 14.54 -13.94
N ILE A 444 -4.60 15.23 -13.60
CA ILE A 444 -3.69 14.88 -12.51
C ILE A 444 -4.22 15.62 -11.28
N ASP A 445 -4.20 14.96 -10.13
CA ASP A 445 -4.58 15.53 -8.84
C ASP A 445 -3.69 16.75 -8.57
N SER A 446 -4.25 17.78 -7.93
CA SER A 446 -3.45 18.95 -7.57
C SER A 446 -2.30 18.56 -6.66
N ALA A 447 -1.16 19.25 -6.79
CA ALA A 447 -0.08 19.18 -5.80
C ALA A 447 -0.66 19.33 -4.38
N TRP A 448 -0.32 18.39 -3.50
CA TRP A 448 -0.76 18.41 -2.12
C TRP A 448 0.06 19.40 -1.28
N GLY A 449 -0.60 19.91 -0.24
CA GLY A 449 -0.07 20.97 0.61
C GLY A 449 -0.55 22.36 0.20
N GLY A 450 -0.15 23.35 1.00
CA GLY A 450 -0.55 24.74 0.79
C GLY A 450 -1.88 25.13 1.45
N THR A 451 -2.35 26.35 1.19
CA THR A 451 -3.44 26.97 1.97
C THR A 451 -4.78 26.24 1.84
N ARG A 452 -5.04 25.62 0.70
CA ARG A 452 -6.29 24.86 0.49
C ARG A 452 -6.31 23.60 1.34
N ASP A 453 -5.28 22.78 1.23
CA ASP A 453 -5.15 21.53 1.96
C ASP A 453 -5.10 21.79 3.47
N LYS A 454 -4.43 22.86 3.89
CA LYS A 454 -4.47 23.36 5.26
C LYS A 454 -5.90 23.59 5.77
N LYS A 455 -6.75 24.26 4.98
CA LYS A 455 -8.15 24.49 5.36
C LYS A 455 -8.96 23.19 5.39
N GLN A 456 -8.74 22.31 4.43
CA GLN A 456 -9.44 21.02 4.34
C GLN A 456 -9.06 20.10 5.50
N VAL A 457 -7.77 19.96 5.82
CA VAL A 457 -7.30 19.14 6.94
C VAL A 457 -7.76 19.71 8.29
N GLN A 458 -7.80 21.03 8.45
CA GLN A 458 -8.41 21.66 9.64
C GLN A 458 -9.90 21.37 9.75
N SER A 459 -10.64 21.37 8.63
CA SER A 459 -12.07 21.02 8.63
C SER A 459 -12.29 19.55 8.98
N TRP A 460 -11.47 18.66 8.43
CA TRP A 460 -11.47 17.22 8.74
C TRP A 460 -11.18 16.98 10.24
N LEU A 461 -10.11 17.58 10.76
CA LEU A 461 -9.75 17.49 12.18
C LEU A 461 -10.85 18.05 13.09
N LYS A 462 -11.46 19.18 12.72
CA LYS A 462 -12.53 19.80 13.50
C LYS A 462 -13.77 18.91 13.60
N LYS A 463 -14.12 18.17 12.53
CA LYS A 463 -15.27 17.24 12.52
C LYS A 463 -15.09 16.13 13.56
N SER A 464 -13.85 15.65 13.75
CA SER A 464 -13.51 14.53 14.63
C SER A 464 -12.86 14.95 15.97
N TYR A 465 -12.68 16.25 16.25
CA TYR A 465 -12.01 16.78 17.47
C TYR A 465 -12.46 16.15 18.79
N ARG A 466 -13.75 15.83 18.92
CA ARG A 466 -14.29 15.15 20.10
C ARG A 466 -13.65 13.77 20.33
N LEU A 467 -13.43 12.97 19.29
CA LEU A 467 -12.79 11.65 19.40
C LEU A 467 -11.32 11.79 19.77
N TRP A 468 -10.58 12.68 19.11
CA TRP A 468 -9.17 12.95 19.43
C TRP A 468 -9.00 13.28 20.93
N LYS A 469 -9.83 14.20 21.46
CA LYS A 469 -9.85 14.52 22.91
C LYS A 469 -10.22 13.32 23.78
N GLN A 470 -11.18 12.51 23.37
CA GLN A 470 -11.63 11.34 24.14
C GLN A 470 -10.51 10.31 24.27
N TRP A 471 -9.84 9.99 23.16
CA TRP A 471 -8.69 9.08 23.12
C TRP A 471 -7.51 9.63 23.91
N THR A 472 -7.21 10.93 23.81
CA THR A 472 -6.18 11.53 24.65
C THR A 472 -6.55 11.50 26.13
N GLY A 473 -7.82 11.66 26.48
CA GLY A 473 -8.29 11.50 27.85
C GLY A 473 -7.96 10.12 28.43
N TYR A 474 -8.18 9.06 27.64
CA TYR A 474 -7.76 7.70 27.99
C TYR A 474 -6.24 7.60 28.16
N LEU A 475 -5.44 8.17 27.24
CA LEU A 475 -3.98 8.16 27.36
C LEU A 475 -3.48 8.92 28.60
N VAL A 476 -4.11 10.04 28.98
CA VAL A 476 -3.75 10.75 30.22
C VAL A 476 -3.99 9.88 31.46
N GLU A 477 -4.96 8.96 31.43
CA GLU A 477 -5.20 8.05 32.55
C GLU A 477 -4.22 6.86 32.56
N GLU A 478 -3.87 6.34 31.37
CA GLU A 478 -3.26 4.99 31.24
C GLU A 478 -1.84 4.97 30.64
N ALA A 479 -1.36 6.03 30.00
CA ALA A 479 -0.12 5.97 29.21
C ALA A 479 1.16 5.88 30.04
N LEU A 480 1.23 6.57 31.18
CA LEU A 480 2.45 6.61 31.99
C LEU A 480 2.75 5.26 32.65
N ILE A 481 1.72 4.51 33.04
CA ILE A 481 1.84 3.18 33.67
C ILE A 481 0.84 2.25 32.97
N PRO A 482 1.18 1.72 31.78
CA PRO A 482 0.25 0.90 31.00
C PRO A 482 -0.24 -0.32 31.78
N VAL A 483 -1.57 -0.51 31.83
CA VAL A 483 -2.17 -1.74 32.33
C VAL A 483 -1.81 -2.94 31.45
N ASN A 484 -2.12 -4.15 31.93
CA ASN A 484 -1.92 -5.37 31.16
C ASN A 484 -2.80 -5.38 29.90
N GLN A 485 -2.18 -5.19 28.74
CA GLN A 485 -2.82 -5.15 27.42
C GLN A 485 -1.85 -5.71 26.36
N LEU A 486 -2.37 -5.92 25.14
CA LEU A 486 -1.55 -6.19 23.96
C LEU A 486 -0.99 -4.87 23.40
N SER A 487 0.02 -5.01 22.56
CA SER A 487 0.54 -3.98 21.65
C SER A 487 0.70 -4.64 20.28
N THR A 488 1.15 -3.88 19.28
CA THR A 488 1.51 -4.43 17.94
C THR A 488 2.58 -5.54 17.96
N ASP A 489 3.19 -5.80 19.12
CA ASP A 489 4.05 -6.97 19.37
C ASP A 489 3.25 -8.09 20.05
N ASP A 490 2.04 -8.32 19.58
CA ASP A 490 1.00 -9.19 20.14
C ASP A 490 1.44 -10.65 20.27
N PHE A 491 2.24 -11.13 19.32
CA PHE A 491 2.87 -12.45 19.33
C PHE A 491 3.75 -12.69 20.56
N ALA A 492 4.23 -11.61 21.19
CA ALA A 492 5.05 -11.67 22.39
C ALA A 492 4.21 -11.67 23.69
N GLY A 493 2.88 -11.52 23.54
CA GLY A 493 1.88 -11.66 24.57
C GLY A 493 1.62 -10.40 25.41
N TRP A 494 0.59 -10.50 26.24
CA TRP A 494 0.11 -9.45 27.14
C TRP A 494 1.17 -9.06 28.16
N LEU A 495 1.35 -7.76 28.37
CA LEU A 495 2.29 -7.26 29.36
C LEU A 495 1.87 -5.89 29.92
N ALA A 496 2.00 -5.73 31.23
CA ALA A 496 1.84 -4.43 31.90
C ALA A 496 3.17 -3.66 31.97
N ASN A 497 3.08 -2.35 32.16
CA ASN A 497 4.22 -1.44 32.32
C ASN A 497 5.21 -1.48 31.14
N GLN A 498 4.72 -1.75 29.93
CA GLN A 498 5.54 -1.86 28.73
C GLN A 498 6.19 -0.50 28.41
N THR A 499 7.52 -0.46 28.38
CA THR A 499 8.28 0.78 28.22
C THR A 499 8.05 1.41 26.85
N ASN A 500 8.09 0.61 25.79
CA ASN A 500 7.90 1.11 24.42
C ASN A 500 6.45 1.57 24.16
N LEU A 501 5.46 0.84 24.69
CA LEU A 501 4.04 1.18 24.58
C LEU A 501 3.72 2.48 25.33
N ALA A 502 4.26 2.66 26.54
CA ALA A 502 4.11 3.90 27.29
C ALA A 502 4.63 5.11 26.50
N LEU A 503 5.77 4.96 25.80
CA LEU A 503 6.31 6.01 24.95
C LEU A 503 5.36 6.37 23.80
N LYS A 504 4.70 5.38 23.18
CA LYS A 504 3.68 5.65 22.15
C LYS A 504 2.53 6.50 22.69
N GLY A 505 2.01 6.15 23.88
CA GLY A 505 0.97 6.95 24.53
C GLY A 505 1.42 8.38 24.86
N ILE A 506 2.64 8.55 25.37
CA ILE A 506 3.23 9.86 25.68
C ILE A 506 3.38 10.71 24.40
N ASN A 507 3.86 10.12 23.30
CA ASN A 507 3.92 10.76 21.99
C ASN A 507 2.52 11.10 21.47
N GLY A 508 1.52 10.26 21.70
CA GLY A 508 0.12 10.53 21.37
C GLY A 508 -0.44 11.74 22.12
N ILE A 509 -0.17 11.87 23.42
CA ILE A 509 -0.55 13.05 24.20
C ILE A 509 0.14 14.31 23.66
N ARG A 510 1.44 14.22 23.34
CA ARG A 510 2.17 15.32 22.70
C ARG A 510 1.58 15.69 21.34
N ALA A 511 1.19 14.69 20.54
CA ALA A 511 0.53 14.90 19.25
C ALA A 511 -0.82 15.62 19.39
N MET A 512 -1.60 15.30 20.43
CA MET A 512 -2.83 16.04 20.73
C MET A 512 -2.59 17.53 21.00
N SER A 513 -1.44 17.90 21.58
CA SER A 513 -1.06 19.30 21.70
C SER A 513 -0.98 19.98 20.33
N GLY A 514 -0.25 19.38 19.38
CA GLY A 514 -0.13 19.90 18.02
C GLY A 514 -1.46 19.96 17.27
N LEU A 515 -2.32 18.94 17.41
CA LEU A 515 -3.67 18.93 16.85
C LEU A 515 -4.52 20.10 17.39
N SER A 516 -4.41 20.36 18.69
CA SER A 516 -5.11 21.47 19.35
C SER A 516 -4.61 22.82 18.86
N GLU A 517 -3.29 22.99 18.69
CA GLU A 517 -2.69 24.20 18.12
C GLU A 517 -3.17 24.45 16.68
N ALA A 518 -3.27 23.39 15.87
CA ALA A 518 -3.75 23.48 14.49
C ALA A 518 -5.19 24.00 14.37
N LEU A 519 -6.03 23.80 15.40
CA LEU A 519 -7.39 24.34 15.48
C LEU A 519 -7.50 25.65 16.31
N GLY A 520 -6.43 26.10 16.94
CA GLY A 520 -6.43 27.27 17.82
C GLY A 520 -6.99 27.01 19.23
N GLU A 521 -7.09 25.74 19.64
CA GLU A 521 -7.55 25.30 20.97
C GLU A 521 -6.43 25.42 22.01
N ASN A 522 -5.97 26.65 22.24
CA ASN A 522 -4.74 26.95 23.00
C ASN A 522 -4.71 26.39 24.43
N LYS A 523 -5.88 26.22 25.08
CA LYS A 523 -5.96 25.64 26.43
C LYS A 523 -5.68 24.15 26.43
N ASP A 524 -6.28 23.43 25.48
CA ASP A 524 -6.07 21.99 25.31
C ASP A 524 -4.61 21.73 24.91
N ALA A 525 -4.08 22.53 23.97
CA ALA A 525 -2.67 22.49 23.59
C ALA A 525 -1.73 22.58 24.79
N ALA A 526 -1.86 23.65 25.59
CA ALA A 526 -1.01 23.87 26.75
C ALA A 526 -1.12 22.73 27.79
N TYR A 527 -2.34 22.23 28.03
CA TYR A 527 -2.58 21.15 28.98
C TYR A 527 -1.90 19.84 28.54
N TYR A 528 -2.16 19.37 27.32
CA TYR A 528 -1.58 18.12 26.82
C TYR A 528 -0.05 18.22 26.67
N ARG A 529 0.47 19.39 26.29
CA ARG A 529 1.91 19.67 26.31
C ARG A 529 2.51 19.45 27.69
N GLU A 530 1.95 20.08 28.73
CA GLU A 530 2.45 19.95 30.11
C GLU A 530 2.39 18.50 30.61
N VAL A 531 1.29 17.77 30.33
CA VAL A 531 1.16 16.36 30.71
C VAL A 531 2.22 15.50 30.02
N SER A 532 2.41 15.67 28.70
CA SER A 532 3.41 14.89 27.96
C SER A 532 4.84 15.17 28.47
N GLU A 533 5.15 16.42 28.79
CA GLU A 533 6.47 16.84 29.31
C GLU A 533 6.73 16.29 30.73
N ASP A 534 5.72 16.22 31.59
CA ASP A 534 5.82 15.54 32.89
C ASP A 534 5.97 14.02 32.75
N TYR A 535 5.27 13.41 31.78
CA TYR A 535 5.30 11.96 31.60
C TYR A 535 6.62 11.48 31.00
N ILE A 536 7.20 12.21 30.05
CA ILE A 536 8.47 11.81 29.45
C ILE A 536 9.64 11.86 30.45
N GLU A 537 9.60 12.76 31.43
CA GLU A 537 10.58 12.81 32.52
C GLU A 537 10.48 11.54 33.39
N LYS A 538 9.27 11.19 33.84
CA LYS A 538 9.01 10.00 34.65
C LYS A 538 9.27 8.69 33.89
N TRP A 539 8.93 8.66 32.61
CA TRP A 539 9.15 7.51 31.73
C TRP A 539 10.64 7.15 31.64
N GLN A 540 11.54 8.14 31.59
CA GLN A 540 12.99 7.89 31.60
C GLN A 540 13.42 7.19 32.89
N ASP A 541 12.92 7.64 34.04
CA ASP A 541 13.22 7.04 35.34
C ASP A 541 12.68 5.60 35.46
N TYR A 542 11.51 5.32 34.89
CA TYR A 542 10.87 4.01 34.97
C TYR A 542 11.38 3.01 33.93
N GLY A 543 11.64 3.49 32.71
CA GLY A 543 11.89 2.68 31.53
C GLY A 543 13.33 2.17 31.40
N PHE A 544 14.31 2.91 31.92
CA PHE A 544 15.71 2.57 31.69
C PHE A 544 16.31 1.62 32.73
N SER A 545 17.37 0.92 32.32
CA SER A 545 18.18 0.07 33.17
C SER A 545 18.86 0.91 34.27
N LYS A 546 19.19 0.28 35.41
CA LYS A 546 19.82 0.99 36.54
C LYS A 546 21.18 1.61 36.21
N ASP A 547 21.88 1.05 35.23
CA ASP A 547 23.16 1.55 34.73
C ASP A 547 22.99 2.60 33.62
N GLY A 548 21.75 2.89 33.20
CA GLY A 548 21.44 3.90 32.19
C GLY A 548 21.94 3.55 30.78
N THR A 549 22.06 2.26 30.46
CA THR A 549 22.61 1.80 29.17
C THR A 549 21.56 1.48 28.11
N HIS A 550 20.33 1.14 28.52
CA HIS A 550 19.25 0.75 27.60
C HIS A 550 17.86 0.84 28.25
N ALA A 551 16.81 0.64 27.43
CA ALA A 551 15.45 0.51 27.92
C ALA A 551 15.10 -0.94 28.20
N LYS A 552 14.39 -1.16 29.31
CA LYS A 552 13.81 -2.44 29.71
C LYS A 552 12.53 -2.68 28.91
N ILE A 553 12.15 -3.95 28.74
CA ILE A 553 10.84 -4.31 28.16
C ILE A 553 9.71 -3.72 29.00
N SER A 554 9.78 -3.93 30.31
CA SER A 554 8.81 -3.47 31.29
C SER A 554 9.52 -2.78 32.45
N TYR A 555 8.85 -1.79 33.06
CA TYR A 555 9.42 -1.03 34.18
C TYR A 555 9.90 -1.92 35.34
N THR A 556 9.27 -3.08 35.52
CA THR A 556 9.56 -4.02 36.60
C THR A 556 10.55 -5.13 36.20
N TRP A 557 10.98 -5.20 34.94
CA TRP A 557 11.85 -6.27 34.41
C TRP A 557 13.30 -5.79 34.27
N TYR A 558 14.01 -5.70 35.40
CA TYR A 558 15.31 -5.01 35.51
C TYR A 558 16.47 -5.57 34.66
N GLY A 559 16.42 -6.85 34.25
CA GLY A 559 17.45 -7.49 33.42
C GLY A 559 17.09 -7.62 31.94
N SER A 560 16.00 -6.99 31.52
CA SER A 560 15.46 -7.09 30.17
C SER A 560 15.87 -5.89 29.31
N TRP A 561 15.79 -6.03 27.99
CA TRP A 561 15.92 -4.92 27.05
C TRP A 561 14.89 -5.01 25.93
N THR A 562 14.54 -3.87 25.31
CA THR A 562 13.60 -3.79 24.18
C THR A 562 14.06 -2.74 23.15
N THR A 563 13.65 -2.92 21.90
CA THR A 563 13.70 -1.85 20.91
C THR A 563 12.63 -0.79 21.21
N ILE A 564 13.00 0.49 21.09
CA ILE A 564 12.10 1.61 21.32
C ILE A 564 11.81 2.28 19.98
N TYR A 565 11.17 1.51 19.08
CA TYR A 565 10.84 2.01 17.74
C TYR A 565 9.85 3.18 17.79
N ASN A 566 9.15 3.41 18.90
CA ASN A 566 8.28 4.58 19.07
C ASN A 566 9.04 5.92 19.21
N LEU A 567 10.37 5.91 19.27
CA LEU A 567 11.18 7.10 19.00
C LEU A 567 10.96 7.65 17.58
N PHE A 568 10.55 6.79 16.63
CA PHE A 568 10.18 7.22 15.28
C PHE A 568 9.12 8.33 15.28
N ALA A 569 8.11 8.24 16.15
CA ALA A 569 7.04 9.25 16.20
C ALA A 569 7.55 10.63 16.68
N ASP A 570 8.42 10.66 17.69
CA ASP A 570 9.07 11.90 18.14
C ASP A 570 9.98 12.49 17.05
N SER A 571 10.69 11.63 16.32
CA SER A 571 11.56 12.04 15.22
C SER A 571 10.77 12.64 14.06
N LEU A 572 9.74 11.92 13.61
CA LEU A 572 8.86 12.33 12.51
C LEU A 572 8.16 13.67 12.80
N LEU A 573 7.62 13.83 14.01
CA LEU A 573 6.89 15.03 14.43
C LEU A 573 7.81 16.13 14.97
N CYS A 574 9.12 15.95 14.88
CA CYS A 574 10.15 16.91 15.30
C CYS A 574 10.06 17.35 16.78
N PHE A 575 9.51 16.53 17.68
CA PHE A 575 9.32 16.93 19.08
C PHE A 575 10.64 17.09 19.85
N HIS A 576 11.70 16.37 19.44
CA HIS A 576 13.05 16.53 19.98
C HIS A 576 13.75 17.84 19.57
N LEU A 577 13.23 18.58 18.59
CA LEU A 577 13.84 19.86 18.20
C LEU A 577 13.32 20.99 19.11
N PRO A 578 14.19 21.87 19.63
CA PRO A 578 13.74 23.05 20.37
C PRO A 578 12.87 23.95 19.50
N ASP A 579 11.80 24.53 20.06
CA ASP A 579 10.93 25.47 19.35
C ASP A 579 11.75 26.64 18.75
N THR A 580 12.01 26.62 17.44
CA THR A 580 12.83 27.63 16.74
C THR A 580 12.09 28.96 16.50
N THR A 581 10.81 29.05 16.85
CA THR A 581 9.94 30.19 16.54
C THR A 581 9.97 31.33 17.57
N SER A 582 10.75 31.24 18.65
CA SER A 582 10.97 32.38 19.54
C SER A 582 12.29 33.10 19.21
N SER A 583 12.23 34.13 18.35
CA SER A 583 13.34 35.08 18.24
C SER A 583 13.59 35.74 19.61
N PRO A 584 14.85 35.93 20.04
CA PRO A 584 15.14 36.55 21.33
C PRO A 584 14.82 38.04 21.26
N ILE A 585 13.77 38.44 21.99
CA ILE A 585 13.50 39.85 22.28
C ILE A 585 14.57 40.34 23.25
N GLY A 586 15.39 41.28 22.78
CA GLY A 586 16.08 42.27 23.62
C GLY A 586 17.38 41.84 24.28
N SER A 587 18.51 42.03 23.59
CA SER A 587 19.79 42.27 24.26
C SER A 587 19.90 43.74 24.65
N SER A 588 19.60 44.07 25.91
CA SER A 588 20.14 45.26 26.57
C SER A 588 20.74 44.86 27.92
N GLN A 589 21.98 45.28 28.12
CA GLN A 589 22.86 45.02 29.27
C GLN A 589 22.22 45.34 30.63
N SER A 590 22.52 44.53 31.66
CA SER A 590 23.42 44.91 32.78
C SER A 590 23.47 43.80 33.84
N ASP A 591 24.66 43.55 34.38
CA ASP A 591 24.89 42.71 35.55
C ASP A 591 24.02 43.10 36.75
N THR A 592 23.33 42.13 37.37
CA THR A 592 23.20 41.99 38.84
C THR A 592 22.45 40.69 39.22
N GLN A 593 23.12 39.89 40.04
CA GLN A 593 22.64 38.97 41.10
C GLN A 593 21.31 38.19 40.94
N LYS A 594 21.41 36.85 40.99
CA LYS A 594 20.27 35.92 41.09
C LYS A 594 19.59 35.94 42.48
N PRO A 595 18.25 35.82 42.54
CA PRO A 595 17.55 35.16 43.63
C PRO A 595 17.22 33.69 43.30
N ILE A 596 17.24 32.84 44.32
CA ILE A 596 16.68 31.47 44.31
C ILE A 596 15.16 31.59 44.39
N GLY A 597 14.45 30.98 43.44
CA GLY A 597 12.98 30.90 43.44
C GLY A 597 12.48 29.91 42.40
N HIS A 598 11.61 28.99 42.83
CA HIS A 598 10.81 28.12 41.97
C HIS A 598 9.85 28.99 41.13
N ASP A 599 10.20 29.27 39.88
CA ASP A 599 9.27 29.80 38.89
C ASP A 599 9.20 28.85 37.69
N ARG A 600 8.21 27.95 37.70
CA ARG A 600 7.72 27.25 36.51
C ARG A 600 6.95 28.26 35.64
N LYS A 601 7.66 29.21 35.03
CA LYS A 601 7.16 30.05 33.93
C LYS A 601 8.30 30.32 32.95
N GLY A 602 8.72 29.27 32.26
CA GLY A 602 9.56 29.36 31.08
C GLY A 602 9.19 28.19 30.19
N LYS A 603 8.77 28.45 28.95
CA LYS A 603 8.67 27.41 27.92
C LYS A 603 9.96 26.61 27.94
N SER A 604 9.87 25.30 28.18
CA SER A 604 11.05 24.46 28.29
C SER A 604 11.90 24.61 27.03
N ARG A 605 13.17 25.00 27.23
CA ARG A 605 14.17 25.12 26.14
C ARG A 605 14.84 23.79 25.82
N THR A 606 14.42 22.70 26.46
CA THR A 606 14.96 21.36 26.24
C THR A 606 14.15 20.61 25.20
N ALA A 607 14.81 19.74 24.43
CA ALA A 607 14.19 18.75 23.57
C ALA A 607 13.15 17.92 24.36
N PHE A 608 12.03 17.54 23.73
CA PHE A 608 11.02 16.67 24.35
C PHE A 608 11.62 15.31 24.75
N ILE A 609 12.32 14.67 23.81
CA ILE A 609 13.20 13.53 24.05
C ILE A 609 14.64 13.96 23.76
N ASP A 610 15.53 13.74 24.74
CA ASP A 610 16.95 14.08 24.65
C ASP A 610 17.67 13.18 23.63
N GLU A 611 18.50 13.76 22.76
CA GLU A 611 19.31 13.04 21.76
C GLU A 611 20.18 11.94 22.39
N LYS A 612 20.58 12.09 23.66
CA LYS A 612 21.31 11.04 24.39
C LYS A 612 20.57 9.71 24.41
N ILE A 613 19.22 9.72 24.42
CA ILE A 613 18.39 8.51 24.44
C ILE A 613 18.48 7.78 23.10
N TYR A 614 18.38 8.53 21.99
CA TYR A 614 18.58 8.00 20.64
C TYR A 614 19.94 7.34 20.51
N LYS A 615 20.99 8.03 20.96
CA LYS A 615 22.35 7.51 20.92
C LYS A 615 22.51 6.26 21.80
N MET A 616 22.04 6.33 23.06
CA MET A 616 22.10 5.22 24.01
C MET A 616 21.46 3.95 23.45
N GLN A 617 20.26 4.06 22.87
CA GLN A 617 19.57 2.91 22.28
C GLN A 617 20.28 2.39 21.03
N SER A 618 20.73 3.27 20.16
CA SER A 618 21.47 2.87 18.95
C SER A 618 22.76 2.13 19.28
N ASP A 619 23.52 2.62 20.27
CA ASP A 619 24.72 1.95 20.77
C ASP A 619 24.36 0.56 21.35
N TRP A 620 23.26 0.44 22.10
CA TRP A 620 22.79 -0.84 22.63
C TRP A 620 22.43 -1.83 21.51
N TYR A 621 21.68 -1.39 20.49
CA TYR A 621 21.25 -2.23 19.37
C TYR A 621 22.43 -2.82 18.61
N HIS A 622 23.51 -2.06 18.44
CA HIS A 622 24.74 -2.56 17.84
C HIS A 622 25.32 -3.74 18.65
N ASN A 623 25.23 -3.70 19.98
CA ASN A 623 25.78 -4.72 20.87
C ASN A 623 24.92 -6.00 20.94
N VAL A 624 23.61 -5.91 20.70
CA VAL A 624 22.67 -7.05 20.83
C VAL A 624 22.17 -7.59 19.48
N LYS A 625 22.50 -6.91 18.37
CA LYS A 625 22.18 -7.37 17.01
C LYS A 625 22.68 -8.80 16.79
N GLN A 626 21.82 -9.62 16.20
CA GLN A 626 22.10 -11.00 15.85
C GLN A 626 22.45 -11.11 14.36
N LYS A 627 22.89 -12.31 13.94
CA LYS A 627 23.25 -12.62 12.55
C LYS A 627 22.18 -12.22 11.54
N TYR A 628 20.90 -12.36 11.90
CA TYR A 628 19.76 -12.17 11.00
C TYR A 628 19.00 -10.86 11.22
N GLY A 629 19.43 -10.00 12.15
CA GLY A 629 18.76 -8.74 12.45
C GLY A 629 18.85 -8.36 13.92
N LEU A 630 18.23 -7.23 14.26
CA LEU A 630 18.05 -6.78 15.64
C LEU A 630 16.83 -7.49 16.23
N PRO A 631 16.96 -8.31 17.29
CA PRO A 631 15.79 -8.85 17.96
C PRO A 631 14.90 -7.73 18.48
N LEU A 632 13.59 -7.95 18.50
CA LEU A 632 12.64 -6.97 19.02
C LEU A 632 12.93 -6.63 20.49
N ASP A 633 13.22 -7.65 21.29
CA ASP A 633 13.52 -7.55 22.70
C ASP A 633 14.24 -8.79 23.24
N SER A 634 14.46 -8.82 24.56
CA SER A 634 15.14 -9.93 25.26
C SER A 634 14.31 -11.20 25.53
N ARG A 635 13.01 -11.27 25.18
CA ARG A 635 12.17 -12.48 25.37
C ARG A 635 12.54 -13.57 24.36
N HIS A 636 12.82 -13.18 23.12
CA HIS A 636 13.05 -14.08 22.00
C HIS A 636 14.14 -13.57 21.04
N LEU A 637 14.51 -14.40 20.08
CA LEU A 637 15.43 -14.04 18.99
C LEU A 637 14.68 -13.57 17.73
N TYR A 638 13.39 -13.24 17.86
CA TYR A 638 12.55 -12.81 16.75
C TYR A 638 12.94 -11.41 16.31
N THR A 639 13.12 -11.24 15.01
CA THR A 639 13.38 -9.97 14.34
C THR A 639 12.12 -9.60 13.56
N LYS A 640 11.54 -8.44 13.84
CA LYS A 640 10.40 -7.90 13.08
C LYS A 640 10.94 -7.36 11.73
N SER A 641 10.31 -7.74 10.62
CA SER A 641 10.79 -7.42 9.26
C SER A 641 9.85 -6.51 8.46
N ASP A 642 8.66 -6.29 9.01
CA ASP A 642 7.58 -5.44 8.52
C ASP A 642 7.79 -3.97 8.94
#